data_AF-A0A6N7ZF81-F1
#
_entry.id   AF-A0A6N7ZF81-F1
#
_cell.length_a   1.000
_cell.length_b   1.000
_cell.length_c   1.000
_cell.angle_alpha   90.00
_cell.angle_beta   90.00
_cell.angle_gamma   90.00
#
_symmetry.space_group_name_H-M   'P 1'
#
loop_
_entity.id
_entity.type
_entity.pdbx_description
1 polymer ?
#
loop_
_entity_poly.entity_id
_entity_poly.type
_entity_poly.pdbx_seq_one_letter_code
_entity_poly.pdbx_strand_id
1 'polypeptide(L)'
;MDAARRPHRRPRTTAALTALAVSATIGGAALALPATAAEQGTVEAGRVADSAAGPIDYTVYLPPGYDGAEQEYPTLYLLHGRGDTQAAWQQVTGDLDELIGAGEIQPIVVVMPDAPWNDRGSWYTDSLYTGDATGAGAGTAVETAFTRDLVEHVDATYRTVEDREARAVGGYSMGGAGALRFTLAHQDTFSAGIVLSPAVYVPQPPADSSARDYGAYGVGTALFDADRYTELAYPAALAALDPALPVHLFVAVGDDEWANPDPADATHDLDFESARLYNQARRVPGVTAELRVLDGGHDWEVWRPAFREGIVDVSARLRTEPAAPWDAALVGSAGDDRAGGVAALPDGGTAVALSLAGAWDGYEPAGGLDTVVVRRDADGAEVWRHAVATAADDRAYGVVPGADGGVLVAGYTKGDLDGAHAGTTRDDGFVAAVTADGERAWTLQTGDPEAADRFYAVAPDGAGGAYVAGYTSGAVGDTPSAGDKDALLGRVSADGDLLWLRQVGGAGEDKALAVAASPDGAVYVGGVSGGGMPGVEHAGANDGWIARYDADGEQEWLRAVATGENDQVSGLVVRSDGSVVVVGHTRGALGEGGALGDNDVVVRALDATGEVLWTTQVGTATDDRGVTGVLGADDAVLVVGTTYGAMGSAVGGVDVVTVPVAADGTPGEATQTGSRERDGADEWDDANLFAAPAPAADGREGAALLTGLTYGAPAGTANAGAADVFVARVPWDAVVPGPSGPGEPPLTVTAETRCLAGNAYVAVRATSTADAPVDVELATPYGTRVVTGVAPGASAYQAFPVRAAEVPAGEATATAEGRTAVVPYDALACG
;
A
#
# COMPACT_ATOMS: atom_id res chain seq x y z
N MET A 1 -24.39 7.89 64.83
CA MET A 1 -23.79 6.68 65.44
C MET A 1 -23.13 5.93 64.31
N ASP A 2 -21.81 6.09 64.25
CA ASP A 2 -20.93 5.76 63.14
C ASP A 2 -20.76 4.27 62.88
N ALA A 3 -20.61 3.93 61.60
CA ALA A 3 -19.95 2.72 61.14
C ALA A 3 -18.82 3.13 60.18
N ALA A 4 -17.58 3.02 60.64
CA ALA A 4 -16.37 3.15 59.83
C ALA A 4 -15.83 1.76 59.50
N ARG A 5 -15.63 1.45 58.21
CA ARG A 5 -14.85 0.31 57.72
C ARG A 5 -13.58 0.83 57.04
N ARG A 6 -12.43 0.34 57.48
CA ARG A 6 -11.13 0.39 56.78
C ARG A 6 -10.98 -0.86 55.90
N PRO A 7 -10.24 -0.79 54.77
CA PRO A 7 -9.59 -1.96 54.20
C PRO A 7 -8.08 -2.01 54.51
N HIS A 8 -7.58 -3.23 54.66
CA HIS A 8 -6.18 -3.58 54.91
C HIS A 8 -5.37 -3.71 53.62
N ARG A 9 -4.16 -3.16 53.63
CA ARG A 9 -3.06 -3.40 52.68
C ARG A 9 -2.33 -4.72 52.98
N ARG A 10 -1.77 -5.36 51.93
CA ARG A 10 -0.38 -5.86 51.75
C ARG A 10 -0.33 -6.96 50.65
N PRO A 11 0.86 -7.32 50.10
CA PRO A 11 2.02 -6.52 49.70
C PRO A 11 2.61 -6.91 48.32
N ARG A 12 3.42 -6.00 47.75
CA ARG A 12 4.36 -6.27 46.64
C ARG A 12 5.61 -6.97 47.18
N THR A 13 6.10 -7.99 46.48
CA THR A 13 7.43 -8.59 46.66
C THR A 13 8.35 -8.19 45.51
N THR A 14 9.27 -7.29 45.78
CA THR A 14 10.46 -6.99 44.98
C THR A 14 11.59 -7.93 45.40
N ALA A 15 12.11 -8.74 44.47
CA ALA A 15 13.37 -9.45 44.64
C ALA A 15 14.45 -8.68 43.87
N ALA A 16 15.41 -8.12 44.61
CA ALA A 16 16.61 -7.51 44.06
C ALA A 16 17.69 -8.59 43.92
N LEU A 17 18.22 -8.76 42.71
CA LEU A 17 19.42 -9.54 42.42
C LEU A 17 20.49 -8.57 41.92
N THR A 18 21.43 -8.26 42.81
CA THR A 18 22.69 -7.58 42.51
C THR A 18 23.65 -8.57 41.85
N ALA A 19 23.93 -8.38 40.56
CA ALA A 19 25.07 -8.98 39.88
C ALA A 19 26.10 -7.87 39.59
N LEU A 20 27.26 -7.97 40.25
CA LEU A 20 28.45 -7.19 39.97
C LEU A 20 29.06 -7.71 38.66
N ALA A 21 29.09 -6.90 37.61
CA ALA A 21 29.91 -7.14 36.43
C ALA A 21 30.96 -6.03 36.32
N VAL A 22 32.21 -6.41 36.54
CA VAL A 22 33.41 -5.61 36.26
C VAL A 22 33.63 -5.67 34.75
N SER A 23 33.45 -4.55 34.06
CA SER A 23 33.84 -4.40 32.66
C SER A 23 34.99 -3.39 32.58
N ALA A 24 36.11 -3.88 32.05
CA ALA A 24 37.36 -3.15 31.91
C ALA A 24 37.20 -1.98 30.94
N THR A 25 37.64 -0.80 31.37
CA THR A 25 37.78 0.39 30.54
C THR A 25 38.99 0.23 29.60
N ILE A 26 38.73 -0.09 28.34
CA ILE A 26 39.68 0.21 27.26
C ILE A 26 39.33 1.60 26.75
N GLY A 27 40.12 2.59 27.17
CA GLY A 27 40.05 3.95 26.66
C GLY A 27 40.50 3.98 25.20
N GLY A 28 39.54 3.92 24.29
CA GLY A 28 39.69 4.44 22.93
C GLY A 28 39.08 5.84 22.90
N ALA A 29 39.92 6.87 22.86
CA ALA A 29 39.47 8.21 22.50
C ALA A 29 39.08 8.18 21.02
N ALA A 30 37.83 7.82 20.73
CA ALA A 30 37.22 8.16 19.47
C ALA A 30 37.14 9.69 19.44
N LEU A 31 37.98 10.30 18.60
CA LEU A 31 37.75 11.66 18.13
C LEU A 31 36.39 11.63 17.42
N ALA A 32 35.32 11.98 18.15
CA ALA A 32 34.07 12.35 17.54
C ALA A 32 34.39 13.52 16.62
N LEU A 33 34.36 13.27 15.31
CA LEU A 33 34.23 14.35 14.34
C LEU A 33 33.01 15.16 14.78
N PRO A 34 33.07 16.50 14.77
CA PRO A 34 31.88 17.28 15.03
C PRO A 34 30.83 16.81 14.02
N ALA A 35 29.67 16.38 14.52
CA ALA A 35 28.51 16.19 13.68
C ALA A 35 28.39 17.48 12.86
N THR A 36 28.49 17.35 11.54
CA THR A 36 28.12 18.44 10.64
C THR A 36 26.73 18.87 11.09
N ALA A 37 26.57 20.13 11.50
CA ALA A 37 25.27 20.64 11.88
C ALA A 37 24.30 20.31 10.74
N ALA A 38 23.18 19.67 11.07
CA ALA A 38 22.13 19.42 10.08
C ALA A 38 21.81 20.75 9.40
N GLU A 39 21.77 20.74 8.07
CA GLU A 39 21.45 21.92 7.30
C GLU A 39 20.02 22.36 7.67
N GLN A 40 19.85 23.63 8.05
CA GLN A 40 18.57 24.16 8.53
C GLN A 40 17.86 24.88 7.39
N GLY A 41 16.52 24.83 7.40
CA GLY A 41 15.70 25.65 6.53
C GLY A 41 15.85 27.14 6.83
N THR A 42 15.36 27.96 5.92
CA THR A 42 15.37 29.42 6.06
C THR A 42 13.95 29.93 6.28
N VAL A 43 13.82 30.95 7.13
CA VAL A 43 12.53 31.58 7.43
C VAL A 43 12.60 33.03 6.99
N GLU A 44 11.70 33.42 6.10
CA GLU A 44 11.69 34.74 5.49
C GLU A 44 10.31 35.40 5.63
N ALA A 45 10.27 36.73 5.66
CA ALA A 45 9.03 37.48 5.67
C ALA A 45 8.64 37.91 4.26
N GLY A 46 7.38 37.73 3.91
CA GLY A 46 6.79 38.14 2.64
C GLY A 46 5.51 38.95 2.84
N ARG A 47 5.05 39.58 1.76
CA ARG A 47 3.81 40.35 1.74
C ARG A 47 3.14 40.31 0.37
N VAL A 48 1.84 39.97 0.37
CA VAL A 48 0.93 40.26 -0.74
C VAL A 48 0.44 41.71 -0.56
N ALA A 49 0.82 42.61 -1.46
CA ALA A 49 0.52 44.03 -1.30
C ALA A 49 -0.97 44.34 -1.56
N ASP A 50 -1.56 43.72 -2.57
CA ASP A 50 -2.95 43.93 -3.00
C ASP A 50 -3.64 42.56 -3.10
N SER A 51 -4.65 42.32 -2.25
CA SER A 51 -5.53 41.15 -2.31
C SER A 51 -6.99 41.56 -2.12
N ALA A 52 -7.91 40.63 -2.34
CA ALA A 52 -9.34 40.80 -2.11
C ALA A 52 -9.69 41.17 -0.66
N ALA A 53 -8.80 40.93 0.31
CA ALA A 53 -8.96 41.31 1.71
C ALA A 53 -8.00 42.42 2.19
N GLY A 54 -7.25 43.05 1.27
CA GLY A 54 -6.18 43.99 1.60
C GLY A 54 -4.81 43.29 1.73
N PRO A 55 -3.77 43.98 2.23
CA PRO A 55 -2.44 43.39 2.31
C PRO A 55 -2.41 42.15 3.22
N ILE A 56 -1.70 41.10 2.81
CA ILE A 56 -1.46 39.88 3.61
C ILE A 56 0.03 39.82 3.92
N ASP A 57 0.41 39.96 5.17
CA ASP A 57 1.76 39.65 5.63
C ASP A 57 1.86 38.14 5.88
N TYR A 58 2.98 37.52 5.53
CA TYR A 58 3.20 36.09 5.76
C TYR A 58 4.65 35.79 6.07
N THR A 59 4.87 34.68 6.76
CA THR A 59 6.20 34.09 6.94
C THR A 59 6.29 32.87 6.06
N VAL A 60 7.39 32.69 5.33
CA VAL A 60 7.66 31.47 4.56
C VAL A 60 8.82 30.72 5.17
N TYR A 61 8.72 29.40 5.23
CA TYR A 61 9.83 28.49 5.48
C TYR A 61 10.23 27.85 4.15
N LEU A 62 11.52 27.92 3.84
CA LEU A 62 12.14 27.26 2.69
C LEU A 62 13.03 26.12 3.20
N PRO A 63 12.93 24.92 2.61
CA PRO A 63 13.60 23.74 3.14
C PRO A 63 15.14 23.85 3.03
N PRO A 64 15.89 23.06 3.82
CA PRO A 64 17.35 22.98 3.68
C PRO A 64 17.78 22.74 2.21
N GLY A 65 18.79 23.46 1.76
CA GLY A 65 19.32 23.34 0.40
C GLY A 65 18.53 24.06 -0.69
N TYR A 66 17.42 24.76 -0.36
CA TYR A 66 16.59 25.47 -1.33
C TYR A 66 17.43 26.34 -2.29
N ASP A 67 18.22 27.31 -1.79
CA ASP A 67 19.00 28.24 -2.64
C ASP A 67 19.98 27.58 -3.62
N GLY A 68 20.41 26.34 -3.35
CA GLY A 68 21.36 25.60 -4.16
C GLY A 68 20.75 24.62 -5.16
N ALA A 69 19.45 24.35 -5.07
CA ALA A 69 18.73 23.44 -5.96
C ALA A 69 18.17 24.19 -7.19
N GLU A 70 17.65 23.47 -8.19
CA GLU A 70 16.76 24.03 -9.24
C GLU A 70 15.35 23.43 -9.17
N GLN A 71 15.12 22.47 -8.27
CA GLN A 71 13.86 21.76 -8.08
C GLN A 71 12.71 22.68 -7.61
N GLU A 72 11.50 22.32 -8.00
CA GLU A 72 10.24 22.87 -7.48
C GLU A 72 9.72 21.99 -6.33
N TYR A 73 9.06 22.64 -5.36
CA TYR A 73 8.67 22.02 -4.10
C TYR A 73 7.14 21.99 -3.93
N PRO A 74 6.59 21.02 -3.17
CA PRO A 74 5.21 21.12 -2.73
C PRO A 74 5.05 22.28 -1.75
N THR A 75 3.80 22.68 -1.51
CA THR A 75 3.42 23.81 -0.67
C THR A 75 2.43 23.41 0.42
N LEU A 76 2.66 23.93 1.63
CA LEU A 76 1.74 23.84 2.76
C LEU A 76 1.38 25.23 3.28
N TYR A 77 0.09 25.56 3.33
CA TYR A 77 -0.41 26.82 3.86
C TYR A 77 -0.93 26.63 5.29
N LEU A 78 -0.31 27.26 6.28
CA LEU A 78 -0.61 27.08 7.71
C LEU A 78 -1.39 28.27 8.30
N LEU A 79 -2.67 28.04 8.54
CA LEU A 79 -3.65 29.01 9.03
C LEU A 79 -3.65 29.05 10.56
N HIS A 80 -3.42 30.22 11.15
CA HIS A 80 -3.37 30.36 12.61
C HIS A 80 -4.77 30.46 13.23
N GLY A 81 -4.85 30.21 14.55
CA GLY A 81 -6.05 30.33 15.35
C GLY A 81 -6.42 31.78 15.70
N ARG A 82 -7.60 31.95 16.31
CA ARG A 82 -8.08 33.29 16.73
C ARG A 82 -7.18 33.83 17.85
N GLY A 83 -6.70 35.06 17.71
CA GLY A 83 -5.85 35.70 18.73
C GLY A 83 -4.36 35.70 18.37
N ASP A 84 -3.95 34.81 17.45
CA ASP A 84 -2.57 34.66 17.00
C ASP A 84 -2.28 35.46 15.73
N THR A 85 -1.08 35.24 15.20
CA THR A 85 -0.59 35.77 13.92
C THR A 85 0.23 34.68 13.22
N GLN A 86 0.72 34.98 12.00
CA GLN A 86 1.74 34.20 11.29
C GLN A 86 2.92 33.69 12.15
N ALA A 87 3.28 34.39 13.23
CA ALA A 87 4.41 34.01 14.08
C ALA A 87 4.17 32.72 14.89
N ALA A 88 2.92 32.35 15.14
CA ALA A 88 2.59 31.18 15.96
C ALA A 88 3.08 29.88 15.32
N TRP A 89 3.00 29.75 13.99
CA TRP A 89 3.46 28.56 13.28
C TRP A 89 4.98 28.44 13.18
N GLN A 90 5.76 29.50 13.40
CA GLN A 90 7.23 29.43 13.28
C GLN A 90 7.86 28.43 14.26
N GLN A 91 7.15 28.05 15.33
CA GLN A 91 7.65 27.09 16.30
C GLN A 91 7.80 25.65 15.78
N VAL A 92 7.15 25.29 14.66
CA VAL A 92 7.28 23.95 14.06
C VAL A 92 8.39 23.87 13.01
N THR A 93 9.09 24.98 12.72
CA THR A 93 10.18 25.01 11.72
C THR A 93 11.33 24.04 12.06
N GLY A 94 11.64 23.88 13.35
CA GLY A 94 12.61 22.88 13.79
C GLY A 94 12.13 21.43 13.63
N ASP A 95 10.81 21.19 13.71
CA ASP A 95 10.24 19.86 13.46
C ASP A 95 10.32 19.53 11.95
N LEU A 96 10.09 20.52 11.09
CA LEU A 96 10.25 20.37 9.64
C LEU A 96 11.70 20.03 9.26
N ASP A 97 12.68 20.75 9.81
CA ASP A 97 14.10 20.45 9.59
C ASP A 97 14.47 19.02 10.01
N GLU A 98 13.95 18.57 11.17
CA GLU A 98 14.20 17.23 11.69
C GLU A 98 13.60 16.15 10.78
N LEU A 99 12.32 16.28 10.41
CA LEU A 99 11.61 15.32 9.57
C LEU A 99 12.20 15.25 8.15
N ILE A 100 12.55 16.40 7.55
CA ILE A 100 13.22 16.44 6.23
C ILE A 100 14.61 15.81 6.34
N GLY A 101 15.38 16.15 7.37
CA GLY A 101 16.72 15.60 7.59
C GLY A 101 16.73 14.09 7.85
N ALA A 102 15.65 13.56 8.42
CA ALA A 102 15.42 12.12 8.61
C ALA A 102 14.88 11.41 7.36
N GLY A 103 14.45 12.15 6.33
CA GLY A 103 13.78 11.60 5.15
C GLY A 103 12.35 11.13 5.41
N GLU A 104 11.75 11.51 6.55
CA GLU A 104 10.36 11.19 6.90
C GLU A 104 9.36 12.02 6.08
N ILE A 105 9.75 13.22 5.66
CA ILE A 105 8.98 14.05 4.72
C ILE A 105 9.86 14.57 3.59
N GLN A 106 9.27 14.76 2.40
CA GLN A 106 9.96 15.43 1.31
C GLN A 106 10.21 16.91 1.64
N PRO A 107 11.28 17.53 1.10
CA PRO A 107 11.48 18.97 1.19
C PRO A 107 10.24 19.74 0.74
N ILE A 108 9.76 20.70 1.55
CA ILE A 108 8.48 21.39 1.34
C ILE A 108 8.60 22.89 1.65
N VAL A 109 7.92 23.73 0.86
CA VAL A 109 7.75 25.17 1.14
C VAL A 109 6.52 25.36 2.03
N VAL A 110 6.68 26.04 3.17
CA VAL A 110 5.58 26.25 4.13
C VAL A 110 5.27 27.73 4.27
N VAL A 111 4.04 28.12 3.95
CA VAL A 111 3.56 29.50 3.99
C VAL A 111 2.67 29.68 5.21
N MET A 112 3.02 30.62 6.08
CA MET A 112 2.33 30.94 7.33
C MET A 112 1.74 32.35 7.20
N PRO A 113 0.56 32.51 6.58
CA PRO A 113 -0.06 33.81 6.40
C PRO A 113 -0.66 34.36 7.68
N ASP A 114 -0.66 35.68 7.80
CA ASP A 114 -1.38 36.42 8.83
C ASP A 114 -2.79 36.74 8.34
N ALA A 115 -3.79 36.46 9.18
CA ALA A 115 -5.20 36.70 8.88
C ALA A 115 -5.83 37.62 9.93
N PRO A 116 -6.66 38.60 9.51
CA PRO A 116 -7.26 39.56 10.44
C PRO A 116 -8.36 38.90 11.29
N TRP A 117 -8.01 38.29 12.42
CA TRP A 117 -8.99 37.66 13.33
C TRP A 117 -9.92 38.66 14.05
N ASN A 118 -9.60 39.95 14.00
CA ASN A 118 -10.46 41.07 14.37
C ASN A 118 -10.44 42.12 13.24
N ASP A 119 -11.45 43.01 13.20
CA ASP A 119 -11.69 44.04 12.15
C ASP A 119 -12.56 43.66 10.93
N ARG A 120 -13.67 42.94 11.18
CA ARG A 120 -14.85 42.76 10.27
C ARG A 120 -14.81 41.56 9.33
N GLY A 121 -13.99 40.56 9.64
CA GLY A 121 -14.16 39.21 9.16
C GLY A 121 -12.87 38.42 9.20
N SER A 122 -12.87 37.31 9.94
CA SER A 122 -11.97 36.19 9.65
C SER A 122 -12.45 34.98 10.42
N TRP A 123 -13.06 34.08 9.67
CA TRP A 123 -13.08 32.64 9.90
C TRP A 123 -12.57 31.95 8.62
N TYR A 124 -11.65 32.64 7.90
CA TYR A 124 -11.22 32.30 6.55
C TYR A 124 -12.38 32.14 5.56
N THR A 125 -13.37 33.04 5.65
CA THR A 125 -14.57 33.06 4.80
C THR A 125 -14.76 34.43 4.13
N ASP A 126 -15.40 34.43 2.97
CA ASP A 126 -15.83 35.68 2.33
C ASP A 126 -17.08 36.24 3.01
N SER A 127 -16.92 37.39 3.69
CA SER A 127 -17.97 38.07 4.44
C SER A 127 -18.90 38.88 3.51
N LEU A 128 -20.21 38.75 3.72
CA LEU A 128 -21.24 39.56 3.04
C LEU A 128 -21.77 40.70 3.95
N TYR A 129 -21.07 40.99 5.05
CA TYR A 129 -21.42 42.07 5.95
C TYR A 129 -21.11 43.43 5.31
N THR A 130 -22.10 44.30 5.19
CA THR A 130 -21.99 45.61 4.51
C THR A 130 -21.58 46.74 5.44
N GLY A 131 -21.34 46.46 6.74
CA GLY A 131 -21.13 47.49 7.75
C GLY A 131 -22.45 48.02 8.32
N ASP A 132 -22.36 48.83 9.37
CA ASP A 132 -23.52 49.45 10.02
C ASP A 132 -23.38 50.97 10.18
N ALA A 133 -24.46 51.61 10.63
CA ALA A 133 -24.50 53.06 10.84
C ALA A 133 -23.66 53.54 12.04
N THR A 134 -23.05 52.63 12.83
CA THR A 134 -22.25 52.94 14.02
C THR A 134 -20.76 53.13 13.71
N GLY A 135 -20.34 52.85 12.47
CA GLY A 135 -18.97 53.05 11.99
C GLY A 135 -18.16 51.75 11.84
N ALA A 136 -18.78 50.59 12.07
CA ALA A 136 -18.25 49.32 11.60
C ALA A 136 -18.36 49.27 10.06
N GLY A 137 -17.25 49.02 9.38
CA GLY A 137 -17.15 48.95 7.93
C GLY A 137 -17.46 47.55 7.44
N ALA A 138 -17.57 47.41 6.12
CA ALA A 138 -17.88 46.15 5.48
C ALA A 138 -16.83 45.08 5.78
N GLY A 139 -17.25 43.82 5.72
CA GLY A 139 -16.34 42.69 5.74
C GLY A 139 -15.57 42.55 4.43
N THR A 140 -14.64 41.61 4.42
CA THR A 140 -13.68 41.38 3.35
C THR A 140 -13.77 39.96 2.80
N ALA A 141 -13.19 39.75 1.61
CA ALA A 141 -13.16 38.47 0.94
C ALA A 141 -11.88 37.68 1.32
N VAL A 142 -11.82 37.22 2.57
CA VAL A 142 -10.63 36.53 3.13
C VAL A 142 -10.40 35.17 2.49
N GLU A 143 -11.46 34.42 2.19
CA GLU A 143 -11.35 33.12 1.52
C GLU A 143 -10.77 33.30 0.12
N THR A 144 -11.31 34.24 -0.67
CA THR A 144 -10.76 34.57 -2.00
C THR A 144 -9.31 35.03 -1.91
N ALA A 145 -8.98 35.88 -0.94
CA ALA A 145 -7.63 36.43 -0.79
C ALA A 145 -6.58 35.34 -0.49
N PHE A 146 -6.95 34.29 0.23
CA PHE A 146 -6.03 33.22 0.62
C PHE A 146 -5.98 32.08 -0.38
N THR A 147 -7.11 31.72 -0.99
CA THR A 147 -7.20 30.58 -1.93
C THR A 147 -6.78 30.95 -3.34
N ARG A 148 -6.88 32.23 -3.73
CA ARG A 148 -6.44 32.71 -5.04
C ARG A 148 -5.23 33.64 -4.93
N ASP A 149 -5.40 34.81 -4.32
CA ASP A 149 -4.40 35.88 -4.45
C ASP A 149 -3.06 35.52 -3.76
N LEU A 150 -3.13 34.88 -2.58
CA LEU A 150 -1.93 34.40 -1.87
C LEU A 150 -1.28 33.22 -2.61
N VAL A 151 -2.06 32.27 -3.13
CA VAL A 151 -1.54 31.11 -3.88
C VAL A 151 -0.81 31.58 -5.14
N GLU A 152 -1.47 32.40 -5.96
CA GLU A 152 -0.87 32.99 -7.17
C GLU A 152 0.41 33.77 -6.85
N HIS A 153 0.43 34.51 -5.73
CA HIS A 153 1.63 35.23 -5.30
C HIS A 153 2.77 34.30 -4.92
N VAL A 154 2.48 33.23 -4.16
CA VAL A 154 3.49 32.26 -3.73
C VAL A 154 4.08 31.52 -4.93
N ASP A 155 3.24 31.05 -5.85
CA ASP A 155 3.71 30.35 -7.06
C ASP A 155 4.53 31.26 -7.99
N ALA A 156 4.23 32.57 -8.02
CA ALA A 156 5.02 33.53 -8.75
C ALA A 156 6.35 33.94 -8.07
N THR A 157 6.49 33.67 -6.76
CA THR A 157 7.60 34.18 -5.93
C THR A 157 8.60 33.08 -5.54
N TYR A 158 8.11 31.86 -5.30
CA TYR A 158 8.91 30.71 -4.87
C TYR A 158 8.83 29.60 -5.91
N ARG A 159 9.76 28.65 -5.86
CA ARG A 159 9.78 27.48 -6.75
C ARG A 159 8.85 26.42 -6.21
N THR A 160 7.59 26.59 -6.53
CA THR A 160 6.53 25.69 -6.10
C THR A 160 5.94 25.00 -7.32
N VAL A 161 5.45 23.79 -7.13
CA VAL A 161 4.70 23.09 -8.17
C VAL A 161 3.28 23.67 -8.18
N GLU A 162 2.90 24.31 -9.30
CA GLU A 162 1.59 24.94 -9.51
C GLU A 162 0.51 23.88 -9.81
N ASP A 163 0.32 22.95 -8.88
CA ASP A 163 -0.65 21.86 -8.98
C ASP A 163 -1.30 21.60 -7.61
N ARG A 164 -2.60 21.27 -7.60
CA ARG A 164 -3.34 20.94 -6.37
C ARG A 164 -2.71 19.77 -5.61
N GLU A 165 -2.09 18.85 -6.32
CA GLU A 165 -1.50 17.61 -5.81
C GLU A 165 -0.19 17.88 -5.09
N ALA A 166 0.41 19.04 -5.36
CA ALA A 166 1.55 19.55 -4.65
C ALA A 166 1.15 20.50 -3.52
N ARG A 167 -0.15 20.68 -3.24
CA ARG A 167 -0.66 21.73 -2.35
C ARG A 167 -1.58 21.22 -1.25
N ALA A 168 -1.19 21.51 -0.02
CA ALA A 168 -1.97 21.26 1.19
C ALA A 168 -2.25 22.54 1.99
N VAL A 169 -3.24 22.46 2.87
CA VAL A 169 -3.56 23.51 3.84
C VAL A 169 -3.68 22.90 5.24
N GLY A 170 -3.15 23.57 6.25
CA GLY A 170 -3.22 23.14 7.64
C GLY A 170 -3.69 24.27 8.54
N GLY A 171 -4.23 23.95 9.70
CA GLY A 171 -4.68 24.98 10.64
C GLY A 171 -5.11 24.44 12.00
N TYR A 172 -5.07 25.29 13.03
CA TYR A 172 -5.63 24.98 14.35
C TYR A 172 -6.77 25.91 14.74
N SER A 173 -7.78 25.42 15.48
CA SER A 173 -8.89 26.23 16.01
C SER A 173 -9.67 26.94 14.89
N MET A 174 -9.72 28.27 14.88
CA MET A 174 -10.22 29.09 13.76
C MET A 174 -9.53 28.76 12.43
N GLY A 175 -8.20 28.56 12.46
CA GLY A 175 -7.42 28.11 11.32
C GLY A 175 -7.75 26.69 10.89
N GLY A 176 -8.10 25.81 11.83
CA GLY A 176 -8.57 24.44 11.53
C GLY A 176 -9.90 24.45 10.79
N ALA A 177 -10.82 25.34 11.18
CA ALA A 177 -12.06 25.56 10.44
C ALA A 177 -11.79 26.11 9.03
N GLY A 178 -10.83 27.02 8.87
CA GLY A 178 -10.39 27.54 7.58
C GLY A 178 -9.75 26.46 6.69
N ALA A 179 -8.85 25.65 7.25
CA ALA A 179 -8.17 24.58 6.52
C ALA A 179 -9.16 23.54 6.01
N LEU A 180 -10.13 23.16 6.84
CA LEU A 180 -11.22 22.28 6.41
C LEU A 180 -12.04 22.91 5.27
N ARG A 181 -12.40 24.20 5.40
CA ARG A 181 -13.19 24.90 4.39
C ARG A 181 -12.44 25.05 3.06
N PHE A 182 -11.13 25.27 3.09
CA PHE A 182 -10.30 25.38 1.90
C PHE A 182 -10.14 24.02 1.23
N THR A 183 -9.85 22.97 2.01
CA THR A 183 -9.70 21.61 1.47
C THR A 183 -10.96 21.12 0.78
N LEU A 184 -12.14 21.30 1.39
CA LEU A 184 -13.38 20.71 0.87
C LEU A 184 -14.03 21.47 -0.28
N ALA A 185 -13.81 22.78 -0.39
CA ALA A 185 -14.55 23.63 -1.34
C ALA A 185 -13.67 24.26 -2.43
N HIS A 186 -12.35 24.14 -2.30
CA HIS A 186 -11.38 24.54 -3.32
C HIS A 186 -10.56 23.32 -3.73
N GLN A 187 -11.28 22.26 -4.12
CA GLN A 187 -10.68 20.98 -4.53
C GLN A 187 -9.78 21.14 -5.74
N ASP A 188 -10.00 22.16 -6.57
CA ASP A 188 -9.14 22.53 -7.70
C ASP A 188 -7.79 23.12 -7.27
N THR A 189 -7.67 23.57 -6.02
CA THR A 189 -6.48 24.24 -5.48
C THR A 189 -5.74 23.40 -4.44
N PHE A 190 -6.46 22.67 -3.58
CA PHE A 190 -5.89 21.87 -2.48
C PHE A 190 -6.29 20.40 -2.58
N SER A 191 -5.35 19.51 -2.27
CA SER A 191 -5.60 18.06 -2.23
C SER A 191 -5.59 17.45 -0.83
N ALA A 192 -5.06 18.16 0.18
CA ALA A 192 -4.98 17.64 1.53
C ALA A 192 -5.10 18.73 2.61
N GLY A 193 -5.66 18.33 3.76
CA GLY A 193 -5.94 19.18 4.91
C GLY A 193 -5.35 18.64 6.23
N ILE A 194 -4.60 19.46 6.98
CA ILE A 194 -4.23 19.19 8.39
C ILE A 194 -5.17 20.01 9.29
N VAL A 195 -6.12 19.34 9.95
CA VAL A 195 -7.24 19.97 10.64
C VAL A 195 -7.13 19.73 12.15
N LEU A 196 -6.59 20.71 12.88
CA LEU A 196 -6.28 20.58 14.32
C LEU A 196 -7.30 21.35 15.19
N SER A 197 -7.89 20.67 16.19
CA SER A 197 -8.94 21.20 17.07
C SER A 197 -9.92 22.14 16.34
N PRO A 198 -10.53 21.72 15.21
CA PRO A 198 -11.25 22.63 14.34
C PRO A 198 -12.48 23.22 15.03
N ALA A 199 -12.58 24.54 15.04
CA ALA A 199 -13.74 25.24 15.60
C ALA A 199 -14.94 25.23 14.62
N VAL A 200 -15.43 24.03 14.31
CA VAL A 200 -16.57 23.77 13.43
C VAL A 200 -17.73 23.21 14.24
N TYR A 201 -18.96 23.64 13.95
CA TYR A 201 -20.12 23.33 14.77
C TYR A 201 -21.32 22.96 13.91
N VAL A 202 -22.07 21.93 14.29
CA VAL A 202 -23.21 21.46 13.48
C VAL A 202 -24.48 21.25 14.32
N PRO A 203 -25.63 21.86 13.94
CA PRO A 203 -25.86 22.61 12.70
C PRO A 203 -25.39 24.07 12.74
N GLN A 204 -25.13 24.59 13.93
CA GLN A 204 -24.85 26.00 14.18
C GLN A 204 -23.91 26.12 15.39
N PRO A 205 -23.07 27.18 15.46
CA PRO A 205 -22.19 27.42 16.59
C PRO A 205 -22.99 27.76 17.86
N PRO A 206 -22.45 27.51 19.07
CA PRO A 206 -23.05 27.97 20.33
C PRO A 206 -23.37 29.47 20.33
N ALA A 207 -24.34 29.90 21.13
CA ALA A 207 -24.81 31.29 21.13
C ALA A 207 -23.73 32.30 21.57
N ASP A 208 -22.76 31.86 22.37
CA ASP A 208 -21.60 32.59 22.86
C ASP A 208 -20.33 32.34 22.04
N SER A 209 -20.42 31.61 20.93
CA SER A 209 -19.29 31.39 20.03
C SER A 209 -18.94 32.67 19.28
N SER A 210 -17.67 33.03 19.33
CA SER A 210 -17.08 34.12 18.54
C SER A 210 -17.28 34.02 17.02
N ALA A 211 -17.68 32.84 16.49
CA ALA A 211 -18.13 32.72 15.10
C ALA A 211 -19.29 33.67 14.77
N ARG A 212 -20.06 34.08 15.79
CA ARG A 212 -21.23 34.96 15.69
C ARG A 212 -20.90 36.46 15.80
N ASP A 213 -19.70 36.83 16.26
CA ASP A 213 -19.46 38.18 16.79
C ASP A 213 -18.78 39.14 15.79
N TYR A 214 -18.19 38.63 14.71
CA TYR A 214 -17.21 39.40 13.91
C TYR A 214 -17.50 39.53 12.41
N GLY A 215 -18.72 39.24 11.97
CA GLY A 215 -19.13 39.50 10.59
C GLY A 215 -18.68 38.48 9.55
N ALA A 216 -17.87 37.48 9.92
CA ALA A 216 -17.35 36.47 8.99
C ALA A 216 -18.46 35.70 8.26
N TYR A 217 -19.55 35.42 8.97
CA TYR A 217 -20.80 34.82 8.45
C TYR A 217 -21.94 35.84 8.38
N GLY A 218 -21.62 37.13 8.31
CA GLY A 218 -22.60 38.21 8.29
C GLY A 218 -23.20 38.43 6.90
N VAL A 219 -24.45 38.89 6.86
CA VAL A 219 -25.18 39.26 5.64
C VAL A 219 -25.85 40.62 5.86
N GLY A 220 -25.60 41.56 4.95
CA GLY A 220 -26.13 42.92 5.08
C GLY A 220 -25.60 43.57 6.36
N THR A 221 -26.48 44.05 7.23
CA THR A 221 -26.07 44.70 8.50
C THR A 221 -26.02 43.74 9.69
N ALA A 222 -26.26 42.44 9.50
CA ALA A 222 -26.15 41.45 10.58
C ALA A 222 -24.74 40.85 10.60
N LEU A 223 -24.12 40.77 11.78
CA LEU A 223 -22.78 40.18 11.97
C LEU A 223 -22.77 38.66 11.82
N PHE A 224 -23.93 38.03 11.96
CA PHE A 224 -24.11 36.59 11.78
C PHE A 224 -25.45 36.32 11.15
N ASP A 225 -25.44 35.49 10.11
CA ASP A 225 -26.61 34.93 9.46
C ASP A 225 -26.51 33.40 9.51
N ALA A 226 -27.55 32.75 10.05
CA ALA A 226 -27.53 31.31 10.27
C ALA A 226 -27.53 30.53 8.96
N ASP A 227 -28.26 31.01 7.95
CA ASP A 227 -28.32 30.36 6.64
C ASP A 227 -26.97 30.47 5.95
N ARG A 228 -26.29 31.62 6.06
CA ARG A 228 -24.92 31.81 5.57
C ARG A 228 -23.91 30.88 6.25
N TYR A 229 -24.01 30.67 7.56
CA TYR A 229 -23.14 29.72 8.25
C TYR A 229 -23.38 28.29 7.75
N THR A 230 -24.64 27.85 7.67
CA THR A 230 -24.97 26.50 7.19
C THR A 230 -24.57 26.28 5.73
N GLU A 231 -24.69 27.30 4.87
CA GLU A 231 -24.21 27.26 3.47
C GLU A 231 -22.71 26.95 3.39
N LEU A 232 -21.90 27.51 4.29
CA LEU A 232 -20.44 27.39 4.28
C LEU A 232 -19.90 26.27 5.16
N ALA A 233 -20.73 25.63 5.97
CA ALA A 233 -20.30 24.58 6.89
C ALA A 233 -19.92 23.28 6.16
N TYR A 234 -19.05 22.48 6.79
CA TYR A 234 -18.52 21.27 6.17
C TYR A 234 -19.59 20.25 5.70
N PRO A 235 -20.78 20.09 6.34
CA PRO A 235 -21.77 19.15 5.82
C PRO A 235 -22.29 19.55 4.43
N ALA A 236 -22.42 20.85 4.16
CA ALA A 236 -22.81 21.35 2.84
C ALA A 236 -21.66 21.19 1.83
N ALA A 237 -20.42 21.45 2.24
CA ALA A 237 -19.25 21.24 1.40
C ALA A 237 -19.06 19.77 1.01
N LEU A 238 -19.17 18.84 1.98
CA LEU A 238 -19.12 17.39 1.73
C LEU A 238 -20.21 16.93 0.75
N ALA A 239 -21.43 17.49 0.85
CA ALA A 239 -22.52 17.16 -0.06
C ALA A 239 -22.33 17.71 -1.49
N ALA A 240 -21.49 18.74 -1.65
CA ALA A 240 -21.20 19.39 -2.92
C ALA A 240 -19.86 18.93 -3.54
N LEU A 241 -19.16 18.01 -2.88
CA LEU A 241 -17.82 17.55 -3.25
C LEU A 241 -17.83 16.85 -4.62
N ASP A 242 -16.87 17.19 -5.47
CA ASP A 242 -16.61 16.49 -6.72
C ASP A 242 -15.69 15.28 -6.46
N PRO A 243 -16.18 14.02 -6.53
CA PRO A 243 -15.35 12.85 -6.26
C PRO A 243 -14.22 12.67 -7.29
N ALA A 244 -14.25 13.37 -8.43
CA ALA A 244 -13.15 13.37 -9.40
C ALA A 244 -11.93 14.17 -8.93
N LEU A 245 -12.05 14.95 -7.86
CA LEU A 245 -10.96 15.73 -7.26
C LEU A 245 -10.76 15.30 -5.80
N PRO A 246 -10.27 14.08 -5.54
CA PRO A 246 -10.25 13.50 -4.20
C PRO A 246 -9.40 14.32 -3.23
N VAL A 247 -9.81 14.36 -1.97
CA VAL A 247 -9.14 15.09 -0.89
C VAL A 247 -8.86 14.22 0.32
N HIS A 248 -7.74 14.50 0.98
CA HIS A 248 -7.37 13.84 2.23
C HIS A 248 -7.51 14.78 3.44
N LEU A 249 -7.98 14.26 4.58
CA LEU A 249 -8.10 15.00 5.84
C LEU A 249 -7.40 14.30 7.00
N PHE A 250 -6.35 14.91 7.55
CA PHE A 250 -5.80 14.54 8.85
C PHE A 250 -6.49 15.36 9.94
N VAL A 251 -7.37 14.75 10.74
CA VAL A 251 -8.10 15.42 11.82
C VAL A 251 -7.47 15.08 13.16
N ALA A 252 -7.19 16.09 14.00
CA ALA A 252 -6.70 15.86 15.35
C ALA A 252 -7.30 16.81 16.37
N VAL A 253 -7.46 16.36 17.61
CA VAL A 253 -8.08 17.14 18.70
C VAL A 253 -7.57 16.66 20.06
N GLY A 254 -7.64 17.53 21.07
CA GLY A 254 -7.37 17.15 22.46
C GLY A 254 -8.58 16.46 23.10
N ASP A 255 -8.37 15.63 24.11
CA ASP A 255 -9.46 15.03 24.92
C ASP A 255 -9.88 15.89 26.12
N ASP A 256 -9.07 16.88 26.49
CA ASP A 256 -9.34 17.89 27.53
C ASP A 256 -9.75 19.25 26.92
N GLU A 257 -10.47 19.22 25.79
CA GLU A 257 -11.06 20.43 25.18
C GLU A 257 -12.07 21.10 26.13
N TRP A 258 -12.41 22.37 25.85
CA TRP A 258 -13.35 23.11 26.70
C TRP A 258 -14.72 22.42 26.74
N ALA A 259 -15.04 21.81 27.88
CA ALA A 259 -16.33 21.20 28.13
C ALA A 259 -17.40 22.28 28.34
N ASN A 260 -18.41 22.30 27.47
CA ASN A 260 -19.51 23.24 27.59
C ASN A 260 -20.27 23.04 28.93
N PRO A 261 -20.54 24.12 29.68
CA PRO A 261 -21.11 24.00 31.03
C PRO A 261 -22.58 23.57 31.03
N ASP A 262 -23.32 23.78 29.93
CA ASP A 262 -24.66 23.22 29.75
C ASP A 262 -24.53 21.82 29.11
N PRO A 263 -24.94 20.74 29.80
CA PRO A 263 -24.90 19.40 29.22
C PRO A 263 -25.71 19.23 27.93
N ALA A 264 -26.67 20.12 27.64
CA ALA A 264 -27.40 20.12 26.38
C ALA A 264 -26.54 20.55 25.18
N ASP A 265 -25.47 21.30 25.44
CA ASP A 265 -24.52 21.81 24.44
C ASP A 265 -23.24 20.95 24.37
N ALA A 266 -23.18 19.79 25.04
CA ALA A 266 -22.01 18.89 25.01
C ALA A 266 -21.66 18.39 23.60
N THR A 267 -22.62 18.45 22.65
CA THR A 267 -22.33 18.14 21.24
C THR A 267 -21.49 19.21 20.54
N HIS A 268 -21.25 20.36 21.17
CA HIS A 268 -20.40 21.44 20.69
C HIS A 268 -18.99 21.42 21.31
N ASP A 269 -18.68 20.43 22.13
CA ASP A 269 -17.31 20.18 22.58
C ASP A 269 -16.46 19.78 21.35
N LEU A 270 -15.25 20.33 21.21
CA LEU A 270 -14.49 20.23 19.97
C LEU A 270 -14.00 18.81 19.68
N ASP A 271 -13.77 18.02 20.72
CA ASP A 271 -13.47 16.59 20.61
C ASP A 271 -14.65 15.83 19.97
N PHE A 272 -15.87 16.11 20.41
CA PHE A 272 -17.09 15.55 19.84
C PHE A 272 -17.33 16.01 18.40
N GLU A 273 -17.20 17.31 18.11
CA GLU A 273 -17.39 17.84 16.75
C GLU A 273 -16.32 17.30 15.78
N SER A 274 -15.08 17.11 16.24
CA SER A 274 -14.01 16.51 15.43
C SER A 274 -14.27 15.04 15.12
N ALA A 275 -14.71 14.27 16.12
CA ALA A 275 -15.11 12.88 15.91
C ALA A 275 -16.31 12.76 14.96
N ARG A 276 -17.27 13.70 15.04
CA ARG A 276 -18.40 13.78 14.13
C ARG A 276 -17.96 14.11 12.70
N LEU A 277 -17.10 15.12 12.53
CA LEU A 277 -16.51 15.50 11.25
C LEU A 277 -15.85 14.29 10.58
N TYR A 278 -14.92 13.64 11.28
CA TYR A 278 -14.23 12.44 10.77
C TYR A 278 -15.22 11.36 10.33
N ASN A 279 -16.23 11.06 11.16
CA ASN A 279 -17.22 10.05 10.83
C ASN A 279 -18.10 10.43 9.62
N GLN A 280 -18.38 11.70 9.40
CA GLN A 280 -19.12 12.11 8.20
C GLN A 280 -18.22 12.08 6.95
N ALA A 281 -17.00 12.62 7.06
CA ALA A 281 -16.08 12.78 5.95
C ALA A 281 -15.67 11.43 5.32
N ARG A 282 -15.24 10.44 6.11
CA ARG A 282 -14.74 9.13 5.60
C ARG A 282 -15.77 8.27 4.86
N ARG A 283 -17.02 8.74 4.77
CA ARG A 283 -18.14 8.06 4.11
C ARG A 283 -18.54 8.74 2.80
N VAL A 284 -17.87 9.84 2.45
CA VAL A 284 -18.12 10.59 1.22
C VAL A 284 -17.14 10.10 0.15
N PRO A 285 -17.62 9.67 -1.03
CA PRO A 285 -16.76 9.30 -2.15
C PRO A 285 -15.74 10.40 -2.47
N GLY A 286 -14.49 10.01 -2.72
CA GLY A 286 -13.39 10.96 -2.95
C GLY A 286 -12.86 11.65 -1.69
N VAL A 287 -13.25 11.22 -0.48
CA VAL A 287 -12.68 11.72 0.78
C VAL A 287 -12.05 10.59 1.57
N THR A 288 -10.74 10.69 1.80
CA THR A 288 -10.04 9.88 2.81
C THR A 288 -9.78 10.74 4.05
N ALA A 289 -9.85 10.13 5.23
CA ALA A 289 -9.65 10.85 6.48
C ALA A 289 -9.06 9.98 7.58
N GLU A 290 -8.28 10.61 8.45
CA GLU A 290 -7.70 10.05 9.67
C GLU A 290 -8.13 10.87 10.90
N LEU A 291 -8.16 10.23 12.08
CA LEU A 291 -8.46 10.90 13.35
C LEU A 291 -7.42 10.57 14.41
N ARG A 292 -6.94 11.60 15.12
CA ARG A 292 -6.17 11.49 16.37
C ARG A 292 -6.86 12.24 17.51
N VAL A 293 -6.95 11.58 18.65
CA VAL A 293 -7.37 12.19 19.93
C VAL A 293 -6.18 12.11 20.86
N LEU A 294 -5.67 13.26 21.28
CA LEU A 294 -4.45 13.38 22.08
C LEU A 294 -4.79 13.80 23.51
N ASP A 295 -4.00 13.33 24.48
CA ASP A 295 -4.07 13.78 25.88
C ASP A 295 -3.70 15.27 25.94
N GLY A 296 -4.66 16.12 26.32
CA GLY A 296 -4.45 17.57 26.46
C GLY A 296 -5.58 18.45 25.92
N GLY A 297 -5.44 19.76 26.12
CA GLY A 297 -6.49 20.75 25.83
C GLY A 297 -6.29 21.56 24.55
N HIS A 298 -6.90 22.75 24.52
CA HIS A 298 -6.90 23.65 23.35
C HIS A 298 -5.60 24.47 23.22
N ASP A 299 -4.46 23.78 23.09
CA ASP A 299 -3.15 24.43 23.04
C ASP A 299 -2.07 23.64 22.28
N TRP A 300 -0.84 24.18 22.28
CA TRP A 300 0.30 23.65 21.54
C TRP A 300 0.89 22.35 22.11
N GLU A 301 0.52 21.92 23.31
CA GLU A 301 0.85 20.57 23.81
C GLU A 301 0.10 19.50 23.00
N VAL A 302 -1.05 19.84 22.40
CA VAL A 302 -1.79 19.01 21.44
C VAL A 302 -1.40 19.33 19.99
N TRP A 303 -1.40 20.61 19.60
CA TRP A 303 -1.27 20.96 18.18
C TRP A 303 0.11 20.65 17.59
N ARG A 304 1.20 20.76 18.36
CA ARG A 304 2.55 20.45 17.85
C ARG A 304 2.75 18.96 17.57
N PRO A 305 2.49 18.01 18.49
CA PRO A 305 2.61 16.59 18.18
C PRO A 305 1.62 16.15 17.09
N ALA A 306 0.38 16.66 17.11
CA ALA A 306 -0.59 16.39 16.06
C ALA A 306 -0.14 16.89 14.68
N PHE A 307 0.46 18.10 14.61
CA PHE A 307 1.07 18.61 13.37
C PHE A 307 2.20 17.71 12.89
N ARG A 308 3.08 17.25 13.79
CA ARG A 308 4.22 16.40 13.42
C ARG A 308 3.78 15.08 12.78
N GLU A 309 2.75 14.45 13.32
CA GLU A 309 2.16 13.26 12.69
C GLU A 309 1.42 13.61 11.40
N GLY A 310 0.60 14.67 11.43
CA GLY A 310 -0.19 15.09 10.29
C GLY A 310 0.63 15.51 9.07
N ILE A 311 1.81 16.12 9.26
CA ILE A 311 2.68 16.48 8.14
C ILE A 311 3.39 15.27 7.53
N VAL A 312 3.70 14.23 8.32
CA VAL A 312 4.23 12.96 7.77
C VAL A 312 3.18 12.32 6.87
N ASP A 313 1.95 12.21 7.38
CA ASP A 313 0.82 11.66 6.64
C ASP A 313 0.50 12.48 5.37
N VAL A 314 0.33 13.80 5.49
CA VAL A 314 0.00 14.67 4.34
C VAL A 314 1.15 14.75 3.34
N SER A 315 2.41 14.84 3.78
CA SER A 315 3.56 14.94 2.88
C SER A 315 3.73 13.70 2.01
N ALA A 316 3.40 12.51 2.51
CA ALA A 316 3.42 11.27 1.73
C ALA A 316 2.45 11.29 0.53
N ARG A 317 1.42 12.14 0.59
CA ARG A 317 0.39 12.29 -0.47
C ARG A 317 0.71 13.42 -1.45
N LEU A 318 1.54 14.37 -1.06
CA LEU A 318 1.94 15.47 -1.94
C LEU A 318 2.90 14.98 -3.02
N ARG A 319 2.74 15.51 -4.24
CA ARG A 319 3.57 15.14 -5.39
C ARG A 319 4.22 16.36 -6.01
N THR A 320 5.50 16.23 -6.36
CA THR A 320 6.22 17.23 -7.17
C THR A 320 6.21 16.91 -8.66
N GLU A 321 5.81 15.68 -9.02
CA GLU A 321 5.55 15.25 -10.39
C GLU A 321 4.14 14.62 -10.48
N PRO A 322 3.31 14.99 -11.47
CA PRO A 322 1.97 14.40 -11.61
C PRO A 322 2.03 12.87 -11.72
N ALA A 323 1.16 12.18 -11.00
CA ALA A 323 1.09 10.73 -11.03
C ALA A 323 0.79 10.22 -12.45
N ALA A 324 1.53 9.22 -12.91
CA ALA A 324 1.24 8.58 -14.18
C ALA A 324 -0.16 7.95 -14.11
N PRO A 325 -1.05 8.24 -15.08
CA PRO A 325 -2.36 7.59 -15.09
C PRO A 325 -2.19 6.08 -15.26
N TRP A 326 -2.83 5.29 -14.39
CA TRP A 326 -2.87 3.83 -14.55
C TRP A 326 -4.03 3.39 -15.45
N ASP A 327 -3.75 2.39 -16.31
CA ASP A 327 -4.68 1.82 -17.27
C ASP A 327 -5.46 0.66 -16.61
N ALA A 328 -6.64 1.00 -16.09
CA ALA A 328 -7.56 0.05 -15.48
C ALA A 328 -9.01 0.46 -15.76
N ALA A 329 -9.92 -0.51 -15.74
CA ALA A 329 -11.35 -0.28 -15.84
C ALA A 329 -12.01 -0.47 -14.47
N LEU A 330 -12.87 0.47 -14.07
CA LEU A 330 -13.75 0.29 -12.91
C LEU A 330 -14.97 -0.56 -13.28
N VAL A 331 -15.36 -1.45 -12.39
CA VAL A 331 -16.60 -2.22 -12.46
C VAL A 331 -17.28 -2.25 -11.10
N GLY A 332 -18.61 -2.16 -11.09
CA GLY A 332 -19.40 -2.17 -9.86
C GLY A 332 -20.34 -0.96 -9.72
N SER A 333 -20.78 -0.77 -8.49
CA SER A 333 -21.71 0.25 -8.01
C SER A 333 -21.00 1.36 -7.25
N ALA A 334 -21.78 2.33 -6.76
CA ALA A 334 -21.32 3.35 -5.83
C ALA A 334 -21.21 2.88 -4.36
N GLY A 335 -21.50 1.61 -4.09
CA GLY A 335 -21.43 1.01 -2.76
C GLY A 335 -20.00 0.68 -2.32
N ASP A 336 -19.88 0.05 -1.15
CA ASP A 336 -18.62 -0.58 -0.69
C ASP A 336 -18.50 -1.99 -1.33
N ASP A 337 -18.27 -2.00 -2.63
CA ASP A 337 -18.10 -3.23 -3.40
C ASP A 337 -16.80 -3.93 -3.00
N ARG A 338 -16.70 -5.24 -3.24
CA ARG A 338 -15.48 -6.02 -2.99
C ARG A 338 -15.09 -6.83 -4.22
N ALA A 339 -13.80 -6.85 -4.55
CA ALA A 339 -13.33 -7.77 -5.60
C ALA A 339 -13.55 -9.23 -5.15
N GLY A 340 -13.86 -10.10 -6.10
CA GLY A 340 -14.20 -11.50 -5.85
C GLY A 340 -13.49 -12.48 -6.77
N GLY A 341 -12.53 -12.02 -7.59
CA GLY A 341 -11.70 -12.86 -8.45
C GLY A 341 -11.76 -12.48 -9.93
N VAL A 342 -10.74 -12.92 -10.68
CA VAL A 342 -10.65 -12.80 -12.13
C VAL A 342 -10.16 -14.11 -12.74
N ALA A 343 -10.66 -14.45 -13.94
CA ALA A 343 -10.18 -15.58 -14.72
C ALA A 343 -10.11 -15.23 -16.21
N ALA A 344 -9.07 -15.72 -16.89
CA ALA A 344 -9.04 -15.77 -18.34
C ALA A 344 -9.81 -17.00 -18.85
N LEU A 345 -10.56 -16.82 -19.94
CA LEU A 345 -11.36 -17.88 -20.55
C LEU A 345 -10.69 -18.42 -21.83
N PRO A 346 -10.98 -19.67 -22.24
CA PRO A 346 -10.36 -20.28 -23.42
C PRO A 346 -10.63 -19.55 -24.75
N ASP A 347 -11.67 -18.74 -24.82
CA ASP A 347 -12.03 -17.94 -25.99
C ASP A 347 -11.31 -16.58 -26.05
N GLY A 348 -10.42 -16.29 -25.09
CA GLY A 348 -9.71 -15.02 -24.96
C GLY A 348 -10.48 -13.97 -24.17
N GLY A 349 -11.73 -14.23 -23.79
CA GLY A 349 -12.50 -13.39 -22.90
C GLY A 349 -12.07 -13.51 -21.44
N THR A 350 -12.75 -12.79 -20.56
CA THR A 350 -12.49 -12.80 -19.12
C THR A 350 -13.77 -12.97 -18.31
N ALA A 351 -13.64 -13.52 -17.11
CA ALA A 351 -14.69 -13.51 -16.11
C ALA A 351 -14.20 -12.79 -14.87
N VAL A 352 -15.03 -11.92 -14.31
CA VAL A 352 -14.72 -11.15 -13.11
C VAL A 352 -15.86 -11.34 -12.12
N ALA A 353 -15.54 -11.78 -10.90
CA ALA A 353 -16.48 -11.84 -9.81
C ALA A 353 -16.26 -10.63 -8.90
N LEU A 354 -17.35 -10.05 -8.42
CA LEU A 354 -17.38 -8.97 -7.43
C LEU A 354 -18.51 -9.22 -6.44
N SER A 355 -18.39 -8.67 -5.24
CA SER A 355 -19.45 -8.65 -4.24
C SER A 355 -19.99 -7.22 -4.17
N LEU A 356 -21.17 -7.03 -4.72
CA LEU A 356 -21.78 -5.74 -5.02
C LEU A 356 -22.62 -5.25 -3.83
N ALA A 357 -22.38 -4.03 -3.37
CA ALA A 357 -23.06 -3.41 -2.21
C ALA A 357 -24.12 -2.38 -2.60
N GLY A 358 -24.28 -2.08 -3.89
CA GLY A 358 -25.16 -1.03 -4.38
C GLY A 358 -25.76 -1.33 -5.76
N ALA A 359 -26.70 -0.49 -6.17
CA ALA A 359 -27.33 -0.62 -7.49
C ALA A 359 -26.32 -0.36 -8.62
N TRP A 360 -26.38 -1.17 -9.66
CA TRP A 360 -25.45 -1.10 -10.80
C TRP A 360 -26.17 -1.34 -12.14
N ASP A 361 -26.30 -0.30 -12.95
CA ASP A 361 -26.87 -0.32 -14.31
C ASP A 361 -28.15 -1.16 -14.45
N GLY A 362 -29.14 -0.90 -13.61
CA GLY A 362 -30.45 -1.57 -13.64
C GLY A 362 -30.49 -2.91 -12.91
N TYR A 363 -29.37 -3.34 -12.30
CA TYR A 363 -29.36 -4.34 -11.25
C TYR A 363 -29.64 -3.70 -9.89
N GLU A 364 -30.60 -4.26 -9.15
CA GLU A 364 -30.91 -3.90 -7.76
C GLU A 364 -30.43 -5.03 -6.85
N PRO A 365 -29.59 -4.74 -5.83
CA PRO A 365 -29.11 -5.76 -4.93
C PRO A 365 -30.24 -6.47 -4.19
N ALA A 366 -30.10 -7.78 -4.04
CA ALA A 366 -30.98 -8.62 -3.26
C ALA A 366 -30.68 -8.46 -1.76
N GLY A 367 -29.39 -8.37 -1.37
CA GLY A 367 -28.92 -8.23 0.00
C GLY A 367 -27.98 -7.05 0.22
N GLY A 368 -27.20 -7.11 1.31
CA GLY A 368 -26.20 -6.09 1.65
C GLY A 368 -24.92 -6.22 0.82
N LEU A 369 -24.59 -7.44 0.41
CA LEU A 369 -23.54 -7.78 -0.55
C LEU A 369 -24.06 -8.89 -1.45
N ASP A 370 -23.93 -8.74 -2.76
CA ASP A 370 -24.36 -9.73 -3.74
C ASP A 370 -23.18 -10.22 -4.58
N THR A 371 -22.95 -11.52 -4.67
CA THR A 371 -21.97 -12.05 -5.62
C THR A 371 -22.49 -11.89 -7.04
N VAL A 372 -21.77 -11.11 -7.86
CA VAL A 372 -22.06 -10.89 -9.29
C VAL A 372 -20.87 -11.35 -10.12
N VAL A 373 -21.14 -12.18 -11.12
CA VAL A 373 -20.16 -12.63 -12.11
C VAL A 373 -20.40 -11.89 -13.42
N VAL A 374 -19.34 -11.34 -14.00
CA VAL A 374 -19.36 -10.55 -15.23
C VAL A 374 -18.48 -11.25 -16.25
N ARG A 375 -19.06 -11.67 -17.37
CA ARG A 375 -18.30 -12.17 -18.52
C ARG A 375 -18.02 -11.04 -19.50
N ARG A 376 -16.79 -10.96 -19.98
CA ARG A 376 -16.33 -10.02 -21.00
C ARG A 376 -15.74 -10.75 -22.17
N ASP A 377 -15.86 -10.18 -23.36
CA ASP A 377 -15.18 -10.67 -24.55
C ASP A 377 -13.68 -10.31 -24.54
N ALA A 378 -12.96 -10.72 -25.59
CA ALA A 378 -11.53 -10.47 -25.72
C ALA A 378 -11.17 -8.99 -25.86
N ASP A 379 -12.12 -8.14 -26.28
CA ASP A 379 -11.97 -6.69 -26.37
C ASP A 379 -12.31 -6.00 -25.03
N GLY A 380 -12.74 -6.76 -24.02
CA GLY A 380 -13.09 -6.28 -22.69
C GLY A 380 -14.53 -5.80 -22.55
N ALA A 381 -15.38 -5.93 -23.58
CA ALA A 381 -16.77 -5.53 -23.52
C ALA A 381 -17.60 -6.57 -22.74
N GLU A 382 -18.53 -6.10 -21.90
CA GLU A 382 -19.44 -6.99 -21.17
C GLU A 382 -20.33 -7.78 -22.15
N VAL A 383 -20.33 -9.11 -21.98
CA VAL A 383 -21.20 -10.05 -22.71
C VAL A 383 -22.47 -10.30 -21.90
N TRP A 384 -22.30 -10.60 -20.61
CA TRP A 384 -23.38 -10.76 -19.64
C TRP A 384 -22.88 -10.53 -18.22
N ARG A 385 -23.83 -10.27 -17.32
CA ARG A 385 -23.63 -10.34 -15.86
C ARG A 385 -24.69 -11.26 -15.24
N HIS A 386 -24.32 -11.99 -14.20
CA HIS A 386 -25.20 -12.90 -13.48
C HIS A 386 -24.97 -12.80 -11.97
N ALA A 387 -26.05 -12.62 -11.20
CA ALA A 387 -25.98 -12.60 -9.75
C ALA A 387 -26.21 -14.00 -9.15
N VAL A 388 -25.34 -14.39 -8.23
CA VAL A 388 -25.47 -15.57 -7.36
C VAL A 388 -25.65 -15.03 -5.94
N ALA A 389 -26.87 -14.59 -5.63
CA ALA A 389 -27.14 -13.83 -4.41
C ALA A 389 -28.50 -14.18 -3.78
N THR A 390 -28.66 -13.74 -2.54
CA THR A 390 -29.79 -13.92 -1.65
C THR A 390 -30.18 -12.57 -1.04
N ALA A 391 -31.16 -12.55 -0.13
CA ALA A 391 -31.50 -11.33 0.60
C ALA A 391 -30.53 -11.00 1.76
N ALA A 392 -29.48 -11.80 1.95
CA ALA A 392 -28.44 -11.65 2.95
C ALA A 392 -27.09 -11.35 2.26
N ASP A 393 -25.99 -11.32 3.01
CA ASP A 393 -24.66 -11.07 2.40
C ASP A 393 -24.14 -12.33 1.70
N ASP A 394 -23.74 -12.19 0.44
CA ASP A 394 -23.16 -13.20 -0.42
C ASP A 394 -21.85 -12.67 -1.02
N ARG A 395 -20.72 -13.22 -0.59
CA ARG A 395 -19.39 -12.72 -0.96
C ARG A 395 -18.58 -13.76 -1.72
N ALA A 396 -18.01 -13.35 -2.86
CA ALA A 396 -17.10 -14.16 -3.65
C ALA A 396 -15.63 -13.98 -3.20
N TYR A 397 -14.86 -15.05 -3.33
CA TYR A 397 -13.41 -15.11 -3.07
C TYR A 397 -12.64 -15.86 -4.18
N GLY A 398 -13.26 -16.03 -5.34
CA GLY A 398 -12.57 -16.42 -6.55
C GLY A 398 -13.54 -16.88 -7.63
N VAL A 399 -13.05 -16.82 -8.87
CA VAL A 399 -13.72 -17.34 -10.05
C VAL A 399 -12.69 -18.09 -10.89
N VAL A 400 -13.06 -19.26 -11.42
CA VAL A 400 -12.19 -20.09 -12.27
C VAL A 400 -12.97 -20.59 -13.48
N PRO A 401 -12.28 -20.97 -14.57
CA PRO A 401 -12.93 -21.63 -15.70
C PRO A 401 -13.63 -22.92 -15.27
N GLY A 402 -14.86 -23.11 -15.74
CA GLY A 402 -15.66 -24.33 -15.55
C GLY A 402 -15.77 -25.17 -16.82
N ALA A 403 -16.69 -26.13 -16.81
CA ALA A 403 -17.01 -26.92 -18.00
C ALA A 403 -17.67 -26.09 -19.12
N ASP A 404 -17.47 -26.52 -20.37
CA ASP A 404 -18.16 -26.00 -21.57
C ASP A 404 -18.10 -24.47 -21.75
N GLY A 405 -17.00 -23.84 -21.31
CA GLY A 405 -16.80 -22.39 -21.41
C GLY A 405 -17.59 -21.56 -20.39
N GLY A 406 -18.20 -22.21 -19.39
CA GLY A 406 -18.73 -21.57 -18.19
C GLY A 406 -17.66 -21.26 -17.15
N VAL A 407 -18.09 -20.84 -15.97
CA VAL A 407 -17.24 -20.49 -14.84
C VAL A 407 -17.79 -21.05 -13.53
N LEU A 408 -16.88 -21.26 -12.57
CA LEU A 408 -17.20 -21.60 -11.19
C LEU A 408 -16.81 -20.43 -10.30
N VAL A 409 -17.73 -19.98 -9.45
CA VAL A 409 -17.49 -18.95 -8.43
C VAL A 409 -17.64 -19.57 -7.05
N ALA A 410 -16.75 -19.21 -6.12
CA ALA A 410 -16.77 -19.72 -4.75
C ALA A 410 -16.67 -18.58 -3.74
N GLY A 411 -17.19 -18.82 -2.54
CA GLY A 411 -17.19 -17.83 -1.47
C GLY A 411 -18.02 -18.27 -0.27
N TYR A 412 -18.71 -17.32 0.36
CA TYR A 412 -19.68 -17.60 1.42
C TYR A 412 -21.01 -16.89 1.22
N THR A 413 -22.06 -17.46 1.80
CA THR A 413 -23.41 -16.89 1.85
C THR A 413 -23.93 -16.86 3.29
N LYS A 414 -24.71 -15.85 3.65
CA LYS A 414 -25.55 -15.83 4.87
C LYS A 414 -27.01 -16.17 4.58
N GLY A 415 -27.29 -16.65 3.38
CA GLY A 415 -28.62 -16.94 2.88
C GLY A 415 -28.80 -18.41 2.54
N ASP A 416 -29.79 -18.66 1.69
CA ASP A 416 -30.16 -19.99 1.19
C ASP A 416 -30.00 -19.99 -0.34
N LEU A 417 -28.78 -20.20 -0.83
CA LEU A 417 -28.47 -20.13 -2.26
C LEU A 417 -28.95 -21.36 -3.04
N ASP A 418 -28.96 -22.53 -2.39
CA ASP A 418 -29.32 -23.82 -2.99
C ASP A 418 -30.76 -24.28 -2.66
N GLY A 419 -31.46 -23.57 -1.79
CA GLY A 419 -32.83 -23.88 -1.37
C GLY A 419 -32.95 -25.00 -0.34
N ALA A 420 -31.82 -25.51 0.17
CA ALA A 420 -31.73 -26.59 1.14
C ALA A 420 -31.14 -26.14 2.49
N HIS A 421 -30.49 -24.98 2.54
CA HIS A 421 -29.82 -24.45 3.72
C HIS A 421 -30.49 -23.16 4.16
N ALA A 422 -31.59 -23.32 4.91
CA ALA A 422 -32.42 -22.20 5.35
C ALA A 422 -31.57 -21.11 6.02
N GLY A 423 -31.60 -19.90 5.45
CA GLY A 423 -30.70 -18.79 5.79
C GLY A 423 -30.48 -18.64 7.29
N THR A 424 -29.23 -18.80 7.70
CA THR A 424 -28.77 -18.56 9.07
C THR A 424 -28.08 -17.20 9.16
N THR A 425 -27.82 -16.68 10.35
CA THR A 425 -26.95 -15.48 10.48
C THR A 425 -25.46 -15.82 10.35
N ARG A 426 -25.12 -17.07 10.04
CA ARG A 426 -23.75 -17.56 9.92
C ARG A 426 -23.40 -17.71 8.45
N ASP A 427 -22.12 -17.79 8.17
CA ASP A 427 -21.61 -17.93 6.82
C ASP A 427 -21.58 -19.41 6.45
N ASP A 428 -22.07 -19.77 5.26
CA ASP A 428 -21.93 -21.10 4.68
C ASP A 428 -21.06 -21.01 3.42
N GLY A 429 -20.15 -21.95 3.23
CA GLY A 429 -19.33 -22.04 2.03
C GLY A 429 -20.19 -22.40 0.82
N PHE A 430 -19.99 -21.73 -0.32
CA PHE A 430 -20.67 -22.08 -1.56
C PHE A 430 -19.74 -22.19 -2.76
N VAL A 431 -20.17 -23.00 -3.73
CA VAL A 431 -19.67 -23.02 -5.10
C VAL A 431 -20.86 -22.97 -6.05
N ALA A 432 -20.81 -22.12 -7.07
CA ALA A 432 -21.85 -22.04 -8.09
C ALA A 432 -21.25 -22.07 -9.49
N ALA A 433 -21.92 -22.80 -10.39
CA ALA A 433 -21.59 -22.80 -11.81
C ALA A 433 -22.50 -21.85 -12.58
N VAL A 434 -21.88 -21.01 -13.40
CA VAL A 434 -22.55 -20.16 -14.38
C VAL A 434 -22.12 -20.62 -15.76
N THR A 435 -23.08 -20.90 -16.62
CA THR A 435 -22.83 -21.39 -17.98
C THR A 435 -22.20 -20.30 -18.85
N ALA A 436 -21.69 -20.70 -20.01
CA ALA A 436 -21.22 -19.76 -21.03
C ALA A 436 -22.29 -18.71 -21.40
N ASP A 437 -23.58 -19.05 -21.36
CA ASP A 437 -24.66 -18.13 -21.71
C ASP A 437 -25.14 -17.24 -20.54
N GLY A 438 -24.49 -17.34 -19.37
CA GLY A 438 -24.82 -16.51 -18.20
C GLY A 438 -26.03 -17.03 -17.41
N GLU A 439 -26.30 -18.34 -17.45
CA GLU A 439 -27.34 -18.98 -16.63
C GLU A 439 -26.68 -19.75 -15.47
N ARG A 440 -27.24 -19.66 -14.26
CA ARG A 440 -26.81 -20.49 -13.13
C ARG A 440 -27.19 -21.95 -13.39
N ALA A 441 -26.20 -22.81 -13.57
CA ALA A 441 -26.39 -24.24 -13.80
C ALA A 441 -26.73 -24.98 -12.49
N TRP A 442 -25.93 -24.72 -11.45
CA TRP A 442 -26.09 -25.33 -10.13
C TRP A 442 -25.43 -24.48 -9.05
N THR A 443 -25.80 -24.76 -7.80
CA THR A 443 -25.11 -24.27 -6.60
C THR A 443 -24.96 -25.41 -5.60
N LEU A 444 -23.78 -25.53 -5.01
CA LEU A 444 -23.50 -26.32 -3.82
C LEU A 444 -23.30 -25.34 -2.66
N GLN A 445 -24.11 -25.45 -1.61
CA GLN A 445 -23.87 -24.82 -0.32
C GLN A 445 -23.48 -25.93 0.67
N THR A 446 -22.45 -25.71 1.47
CA THR A 446 -21.90 -26.72 2.39
C THR A 446 -21.18 -26.09 3.57
N GLY A 447 -21.11 -26.81 4.68
CA GLY A 447 -20.59 -26.34 5.95
C GLY A 447 -21.27 -27.05 7.12
N ASP A 448 -20.94 -26.62 8.32
CA ASP A 448 -21.64 -26.99 9.55
C ASP A 448 -22.84 -26.05 9.75
N PRO A 449 -24.09 -26.56 9.81
CA PRO A 449 -25.28 -25.72 9.94
C PRO A 449 -25.34 -24.90 11.25
N GLU A 450 -24.51 -25.21 12.24
CA GLU A 450 -24.43 -24.49 13.53
C GLU A 450 -23.21 -23.57 13.64
N ALA A 451 -22.34 -23.52 12.64
CA ALA A 451 -21.07 -22.79 12.68
C ALA A 451 -20.88 -21.90 11.44
N ALA A 452 -19.73 -21.22 11.34
CA ALA A 452 -19.38 -20.42 10.18
C ALA A 452 -18.36 -21.17 9.33
N ASP A 453 -18.63 -21.21 8.03
CA ASP A 453 -17.83 -21.86 7.00
C ASP A 453 -17.63 -20.89 5.85
N ARG A 454 -16.38 -20.73 5.40
CA ARG A 454 -16.06 -19.84 4.27
C ARG A 454 -15.08 -20.52 3.34
N PHE A 455 -15.24 -20.28 2.04
CA PHE A 455 -14.19 -20.53 1.07
C PHE A 455 -13.51 -19.20 0.71
N TYR A 456 -12.18 -19.16 0.86
CA TYR A 456 -11.32 -18.02 0.55
C TYR A 456 -10.53 -18.17 -0.74
N ALA A 457 -10.46 -19.39 -1.30
CA ALA A 457 -9.78 -19.63 -2.55
C ALA A 457 -10.43 -20.76 -3.35
N VAL A 458 -10.28 -20.68 -4.67
CA VAL A 458 -10.75 -21.69 -5.62
C VAL A 458 -9.72 -21.90 -6.73
N ALA A 459 -9.52 -23.15 -7.14
CA ALA A 459 -8.68 -23.52 -8.28
C ALA A 459 -9.43 -24.50 -9.18
N PRO A 460 -9.22 -24.45 -10.51
CA PRO A 460 -9.83 -25.44 -11.41
C PRO A 460 -9.22 -26.82 -11.15
N ASP A 461 -10.05 -27.86 -11.19
CA ASP A 461 -9.57 -29.24 -11.01
C ASP A 461 -9.09 -29.92 -12.32
N GLY A 462 -9.18 -29.19 -13.44
CA GLY A 462 -8.83 -29.65 -14.79
C GLY A 462 -9.87 -30.57 -15.45
N ALA A 463 -10.89 -31.02 -14.72
CA ALA A 463 -12.00 -31.83 -15.22
C ALA A 463 -13.31 -31.03 -15.35
N GLY A 464 -13.26 -29.71 -15.20
CA GLY A 464 -14.41 -28.81 -15.23
C GLY A 464 -15.05 -28.57 -13.87
N GLY A 465 -14.51 -29.18 -12.80
CA GLY A 465 -14.84 -28.92 -11.40
C GLY A 465 -13.83 -27.98 -10.74
N ALA A 466 -13.85 -27.95 -9.41
CA ALA A 466 -13.03 -27.05 -8.61
C ALA A 466 -12.49 -27.68 -7.33
N TYR A 467 -11.30 -27.24 -6.93
CA TYR A 467 -10.84 -27.31 -5.54
C TYR A 467 -11.18 -26.00 -4.83
N VAL A 468 -11.60 -26.09 -3.56
CA VAL A 468 -11.89 -24.93 -2.71
C VAL A 468 -11.15 -25.04 -1.39
N ALA A 469 -10.73 -23.90 -0.86
CA ALA A 469 -10.04 -23.83 0.42
C ALA A 469 -10.57 -22.68 1.28
N GLY A 470 -10.51 -22.84 2.60
CA GLY A 470 -11.04 -21.86 3.54
C GLY A 470 -10.96 -22.32 5.00
N TYR A 471 -12.03 -22.11 5.77
CA TYR A 471 -12.12 -22.59 7.15
C TYR A 471 -13.54 -22.98 7.55
N THR A 472 -13.64 -23.77 8.63
CA THR A 472 -14.85 -24.01 9.42
C THR A 472 -14.59 -23.62 10.87
N SER A 473 -15.59 -23.08 11.58
CA SER A 473 -15.58 -22.99 13.04
C SER A 473 -16.40 -24.10 13.71
N GLY A 474 -16.82 -25.10 12.92
CA GLY A 474 -17.71 -26.18 13.31
C GLY A 474 -17.07 -27.54 13.07
N ALA A 475 -17.83 -28.45 12.46
CA ALA A 475 -17.42 -29.80 12.16
C ALA A 475 -17.66 -30.19 10.69
N VAL A 476 -16.66 -30.79 10.06
CA VAL A 476 -16.84 -31.55 8.82
C VAL A 476 -17.09 -33.01 9.16
N GLY A 477 -18.32 -33.47 8.90
CA GLY A 477 -18.77 -34.81 9.28
C GLY A 477 -18.84 -34.94 10.81
N ASP A 478 -18.15 -35.94 11.37
CA ASP A 478 -18.11 -36.17 12.83
C ASP A 478 -16.84 -35.57 13.49
N THR A 479 -16.05 -34.79 12.76
CA THR A 479 -14.79 -34.22 13.25
C THR A 479 -15.01 -32.76 13.67
N PRO A 480 -15.06 -32.43 14.97
CA PRO A 480 -15.17 -31.04 15.41
C PRO A 480 -13.86 -30.28 15.19
N SER A 481 -13.93 -28.95 15.12
CA SER A 481 -12.77 -28.07 15.13
C SER A 481 -11.86 -28.37 16.33
N ALA A 482 -10.56 -28.45 16.07
CA ALA A 482 -9.55 -28.67 17.11
C ALA A 482 -9.29 -27.38 17.91
N GLY A 483 -9.51 -26.23 17.31
CA GLY A 483 -9.41 -24.90 17.90
C GLY A 483 -10.64 -24.03 17.63
N ASP A 484 -10.40 -22.72 17.45
CA ASP A 484 -11.46 -21.75 17.15
C ASP A 484 -11.93 -21.87 15.70
N LYS A 485 -11.01 -22.20 14.78
CA LYS A 485 -11.26 -22.46 13.36
C LYS A 485 -10.27 -23.50 12.86
N ASP A 486 -10.73 -24.43 12.02
CA ASP A 486 -9.88 -25.36 11.31
C ASP A 486 -9.90 -25.07 9.80
N ALA A 487 -8.77 -25.28 9.14
CA ALA A 487 -8.67 -25.08 7.70
C ALA A 487 -9.46 -26.14 6.93
N LEU A 488 -10.11 -25.71 5.85
CA LEU A 488 -10.88 -26.57 4.94
C LEU A 488 -10.19 -26.71 3.58
N LEU A 489 -10.26 -27.91 3.02
CA LEU A 489 -9.96 -28.20 1.61
C LEU A 489 -11.04 -29.13 1.05
N GLY A 490 -11.63 -28.78 -0.08
CA GLY A 490 -12.68 -29.57 -0.73
C GLY A 490 -12.48 -29.70 -2.22
N ARG A 491 -13.16 -30.69 -2.81
CA ARG A 491 -13.26 -30.87 -4.27
C ARG A 491 -14.70 -31.06 -4.70
N VAL A 492 -15.11 -30.28 -5.70
CA VAL A 492 -16.45 -30.29 -6.29
C VAL A 492 -16.33 -30.69 -7.76
N SER A 493 -17.20 -31.58 -8.21
CA SER A 493 -17.24 -32.02 -9.61
C SER A 493 -17.83 -30.95 -10.54
N ALA A 494 -17.68 -31.17 -11.86
CA ALA A 494 -18.29 -30.31 -12.88
C ALA A 494 -19.83 -30.26 -12.80
N ASP A 495 -20.45 -31.30 -12.26
CA ASP A 495 -21.91 -31.43 -12.10
C ASP A 495 -22.42 -30.87 -10.76
N GLY A 496 -21.53 -30.35 -9.91
CA GLY A 496 -21.89 -29.74 -8.61
C GLY A 496 -21.88 -30.71 -7.42
N ASP A 497 -21.51 -31.97 -7.62
CA ASP A 497 -21.38 -32.93 -6.52
C ASP A 497 -20.12 -32.64 -5.67
N LEU A 498 -20.29 -32.56 -4.35
CA LEU A 498 -19.17 -32.56 -3.40
C LEU A 498 -18.51 -33.94 -3.38
N LEU A 499 -17.30 -34.05 -3.93
CA LEU A 499 -16.56 -35.31 -4.02
C LEU A 499 -15.92 -35.66 -2.68
N TRP A 500 -15.32 -34.66 -2.03
CA TRP A 500 -14.78 -34.77 -0.69
C TRP A 500 -14.57 -33.38 -0.06
N LEU A 501 -14.57 -33.35 1.27
CA LEU A 501 -14.21 -32.19 2.10
C LEU A 501 -13.30 -32.69 3.22
N ARG A 502 -12.25 -31.92 3.53
CA ARG A 502 -11.24 -32.22 4.53
C ARG A 502 -11.10 -31.03 5.46
N GLN A 503 -10.93 -31.35 6.74
CA GLN A 503 -10.70 -30.40 7.81
C GLN A 503 -9.34 -30.71 8.45
N VAL A 504 -8.52 -29.70 8.65
CA VAL A 504 -7.20 -29.81 9.29
C VAL A 504 -6.93 -28.56 10.12
N GLY A 505 -6.64 -28.74 11.40
CA GLY A 505 -6.37 -27.63 12.31
C GLY A 505 -5.74 -28.09 13.63
N GLY A 506 -5.07 -27.16 14.29
CA GLY A 506 -4.51 -27.26 15.62
C GLY A 506 -5.40 -26.58 16.66
N ALA A 507 -4.81 -26.10 17.75
CA ALA A 507 -5.57 -25.54 18.88
C ALA A 507 -5.95 -24.05 18.71
N GLY A 508 -5.62 -23.43 17.56
CA GLY A 508 -5.77 -21.99 17.31
C GLY A 508 -6.81 -21.67 16.25
N GLU A 509 -6.64 -20.51 15.59
CA GLU A 509 -7.35 -20.22 14.34
C GLU A 509 -6.50 -20.68 13.15
N ASP A 510 -7.01 -21.64 12.39
CA ASP A 510 -6.37 -22.14 11.18
C ASP A 510 -7.23 -21.84 9.96
N LYS A 511 -6.65 -21.18 8.97
CA LYS A 511 -7.34 -20.79 7.74
C LYS A 511 -6.50 -21.22 6.56
N ALA A 512 -7.13 -21.88 5.58
CA ALA A 512 -6.54 -22.03 4.26
C ALA A 512 -6.94 -20.83 3.40
N LEU A 513 -5.95 -20.10 2.90
CA LEU A 513 -6.11 -18.86 2.13
C LEU A 513 -5.81 -19.05 0.65
N ALA A 514 -5.14 -20.15 0.29
CA ALA A 514 -4.74 -20.45 -1.08
C ALA A 514 -4.92 -21.93 -1.41
N VAL A 515 -5.26 -22.21 -2.67
CA VAL A 515 -5.32 -23.56 -3.24
C VAL A 515 -4.82 -23.56 -4.67
N ALA A 516 -4.06 -24.59 -5.06
CA ALA A 516 -3.57 -24.75 -6.42
C ALA A 516 -3.46 -26.23 -6.81
N ALA A 517 -3.99 -26.58 -7.98
CA ALA A 517 -3.92 -27.94 -8.51
C ALA A 517 -2.58 -28.19 -9.22
N SER A 518 -2.07 -29.42 -9.10
CA SER A 518 -0.85 -29.88 -9.74
C SER A 518 -1.16 -30.68 -11.01
N PRO A 519 -0.28 -30.65 -12.05
CA PRO A 519 -0.46 -31.43 -13.28
C PRO A 519 -0.60 -32.95 -13.06
N ASP A 520 -0.09 -33.48 -11.95
CA ASP A 520 -0.21 -34.89 -11.58
C ASP A 520 -1.52 -35.24 -10.85
N GLY A 521 -2.41 -34.26 -10.65
CA GLY A 521 -3.70 -34.42 -9.98
C GLY A 521 -3.65 -34.24 -8.46
N ALA A 522 -2.47 -33.96 -7.89
CA ALA A 522 -2.35 -33.51 -6.51
C ALA A 522 -2.88 -32.07 -6.34
N VAL A 523 -3.11 -31.67 -5.09
CA VAL A 523 -3.53 -30.31 -4.75
C VAL A 523 -2.70 -29.78 -3.59
N TYR A 524 -2.28 -28.53 -3.72
CA TYR A 524 -1.60 -27.77 -2.70
C TYR A 524 -2.58 -26.82 -2.03
N VAL A 525 -2.46 -26.69 -0.71
CA VAL A 525 -3.23 -25.76 0.11
C VAL A 525 -2.30 -25.07 1.09
N GLY A 526 -2.53 -23.80 1.36
CA GLY A 526 -1.69 -23.03 2.28
C GLY A 526 -2.47 -21.91 2.94
N GLY A 527 -1.92 -21.38 4.02
CA GLY A 527 -2.59 -20.37 4.82
C GLY A 527 -1.83 -19.97 6.08
N VAL A 528 -2.59 -19.66 7.13
CA VAL A 528 -2.08 -19.19 8.43
C VAL A 528 -2.65 -20.03 9.57
N SER A 529 -1.89 -20.16 10.65
CA SER A 529 -2.27 -20.89 11.86
C SER A 529 -1.89 -20.13 13.13
N GLY A 530 -2.84 -19.92 14.05
CA GLY A 530 -2.67 -19.16 15.31
C GLY A 530 -2.28 -20.00 16.54
N GLY A 531 -1.97 -21.28 16.34
CA GLY A 531 -1.59 -22.22 17.41
C GLY A 531 -0.78 -23.43 16.93
N GLY A 532 -0.26 -23.34 15.70
CA GLY A 532 0.49 -24.38 15.01
C GLY A 532 -0.38 -25.47 14.39
N MET A 533 -0.01 -25.89 13.18
CA MET A 533 -0.66 -27.00 12.48
C MET A 533 -0.29 -28.37 13.08
N PRO A 534 -1.16 -29.39 12.97
CA PRO A 534 -0.89 -30.72 13.48
C PRO A 534 0.42 -31.34 12.96
N GLY A 535 1.30 -31.73 13.88
CA GLY A 535 2.56 -32.40 13.54
C GLY A 535 3.65 -31.48 13.01
N VAL A 536 3.45 -30.15 13.07
CA VAL A 536 4.45 -29.15 12.71
C VAL A 536 4.78 -28.30 13.94
N GLU A 537 6.06 -27.93 14.07
CA GLU A 537 6.52 -27.11 15.19
C GLU A 537 6.01 -25.68 15.04
N HIS A 538 5.37 -25.18 16.10
CA HIS A 538 4.87 -23.81 16.19
C HIS A 538 6.02 -22.86 16.52
N ALA A 539 6.18 -21.79 15.76
CA ALA A 539 7.34 -20.91 15.82
C ALA A 539 7.02 -19.50 16.36
N GLY A 540 6.00 -18.84 15.81
CA GLY A 540 5.55 -17.49 16.18
C GLY A 540 4.12 -17.48 16.72
N ALA A 541 3.44 -16.33 16.72
CA ALA A 541 2.03 -16.26 17.12
C ALA A 541 1.09 -16.69 15.98
N ASN A 542 1.42 -16.28 14.74
CA ASN A 542 0.77 -16.72 13.52
C ASN A 542 1.83 -17.32 12.60
N ASP A 543 1.68 -18.60 12.26
CA ASP A 543 2.62 -19.31 11.39
C ASP A 543 1.98 -19.57 10.02
N GLY A 544 2.70 -19.22 8.96
CA GLY A 544 2.38 -19.63 7.60
C GLY A 544 2.57 -21.15 7.45
N TRP A 545 1.75 -21.79 6.63
CA TRP A 545 1.86 -23.22 6.38
C TRP A 545 1.46 -23.60 4.95
N ILE A 546 1.95 -24.76 4.51
CA ILE A 546 1.60 -25.39 3.23
C ILE A 546 1.46 -26.90 3.40
N ALA A 547 0.49 -27.49 2.71
CA ALA A 547 0.27 -28.92 2.63
C ALA A 547 0.02 -29.37 1.19
N ARG A 548 0.31 -30.65 0.94
CA ARG A 548 0.02 -31.34 -0.32
C ARG A 548 -0.90 -32.53 -0.05
N TYR A 549 -1.90 -32.68 -0.89
CA TYR A 549 -2.85 -33.78 -0.87
C TYR A 549 -2.88 -34.47 -2.23
N ASP A 550 -3.16 -35.77 -2.23
CA ASP A 550 -3.40 -36.50 -3.47
C ASP A 550 -4.81 -36.19 -4.06
N ALA A 551 -5.11 -36.80 -5.22
CA ALA A 551 -6.37 -36.58 -5.93
C ALA A 551 -7.62 -37.05 -5.14
N ASP A 552 -7.44 -37.98 -4.20
CA ASP A 552 -8.47 -38.55 -3.33
C ASP A 552 -8.65 -37.74 -2.02
N GLY A 553 -7.83 -36.70 -1.84
CA GLY A 553 -7.86 -35.81 -0.69
C GLY A 553 -7.18 -36.39 0.54
N GLU A 554 -6.23 -37.31 0.38
CA GLU A 554 -5.38 -37.79 1.48
C GLU A 554 -4.12 -36.91 1.60
N GLN A 555 -3.79 -36.51 2.83
CA GLN A 555 -2.65 -35.63 3.08
C GLN A 555 -1.33 -36.39 2.90
N GLU A 556 -0.48 -35.93 1.98
CA GLU A 556 0.85 -36.49 1.78
C GLU A 556 1.87 -35.86 2.72
N TRP A 557 1.83 -34.53 2.86
CA TRP A 557 2.70 -33.80 3.78
C TRP A 557 2.13 -32.44 4.17
N LEU A 558 2.66 -31.90 5.28
CA LEU A 558 2.40 -30.56 5.81
C LEU A 558 3.74 -29.95 6.29
N ARG A 559 3.97 -28.66 6.02
CA ARG A 559 5.18 -27.90 6.37
C ARG A 559 4.83 -26.51 6.89
N ALA A 560 5.63 -26.01 7.84
CA ALA A 560 5.63 -24.61 8.21
C ALA A 560 6.39 -23.77 7.18
N VAL A 561 5.90 -22.55 6.96
CA VAL A 561 6.54 -21.44 6.28
C VAL A 561 6.52 -20.28 7.29
N ALA A 562 7.38 -20.37 8.30
CA ALA A 562 7.28 -19.53 9.48
C ALA A 562 8.63 -19.19 10.11
N THR A 563 8.62 -18.16 10.94
CA THR A 563 9.69 -17.61 11.75
C THR A 563 9.21 -17.51 13.21
N GLY A 564 9.99 -16.87 14.09
CA GLY A 564 9.51 -16.59 15.46
C GLY A 564 8.51 -15.42 15.54
N GLU A 565 8.24 -14.75 14.42
CA GLU A 565 7.33 -13.61 14.30
C GLU A 565 6.05 -14.02 13.56
N ASN A 566 5.24 -13.07 13.08
CA ASN A 566 4.04 -13.40 12.31
C ASN A 566 4.38 -13.70 10.85
N ASP A 567 3.82 -14.78 10.33
CA ASP A 567 4.00 -15.26 8.97
C ASP A 567 2.68 -15.73 8.37
N GLN A 568 2.51 -15.53 7.08
CA GLN A 568 1.30 -15.97 6.37
C GLN A 568 1.63 -16.44 4.95
N VAL A 569 1.01 -17.54 4.54
CA VAL A 569 0.89 -17.94 3.13
C VAL A 569 -0.43 -17.43 2.59
N SER A 570 -0.39 -16.60 1.55
CA SER A 570 -1.58 -15.99 0.94
C SER A 570 -1.88 -16.50 -0.46
N GLY A 571 -0.86 -17.00 -1.18
CA GLY A 571 -0.96 -17.44 -2.57
C GLY A 571 -0.09 -18.65 -2.88
N LEU A 572 -0.52 -19.44 -3.86
CA LEU A 572 0.19 -20.62 -4.34
C LEU A 572 0.21 -20.66 -5.87
N VAL A 573 1.38 -20.94 -6.44
CA VAL A 573 1.56 -21.11 -7.88
C VAL A 573 2.26 -22.44 -8.13
N VAL A 574 1.61 -23.37 -8.81
CA VAL A 574 2.22 -24.66 -9.17
C VAL A 574 2.90 -24.55 -10.52
N ARG A 575 4.14 -25.02 -10.59
CA ARG A 575 5.00 -25.02 -11.78
C ARG A 575 4.76 -26.24 -12.65
N SER A 576 5.27 -26.16 -13.89
CA SER A 576 5.11 -27.20 -14.89
C SER A 576 5.71 -28.56 -14.48
N ASP A 577 6.73 -28.55 -13.60
CA ASP A 577 7.39 -29.73 -13.05
C ASP A 577 6.69 -30.31 -11.79
N GLY A 578 5.59 -29.69 -11.34
CA GLY A 578 4.86 -30.07 -10.13
C GLY A 578 5.44 -29.52 -8.83
N SER A 579 6.51 -28.72 -8.88
CA SER A 579 6.95 -27.92 -7.73
C SER A 579 5.96 -26.77 -7.47
N VAL A 580 5.97 -26.24 -6.25
CA VAL A 580 5.05 -25.18 -5.82
C VAL A 580 5.82 -23.96 -5.33
N VAL A 581 5.38 -22.78 -5.75
CA VAL A 581 5.86 -21.50 -5.25
C VAL A 581 4.81 -20.92 -4.31
N VAL A 582 5.23 -20.68 -3.08
CA VAL A 582 4.49 -19.99 -2.03
C VAL A 582 4.70 -18.49 -2.19
N VAL A 583 3.61 -17.74 -2.13
CA VAL A 583 3.60 -16.28 -2.00
C VAL A 583 2.95 -15.92 -0.67
N GLY A 584 3.58 -15.03 0.09
CA GLY A 584 3.09 -14.62 1.39
C GLY A 584 3.87 -13.45 1.95
N HIS A 585 3.82 -13.30 3.27
CA HIS A 585 4.58 -12.26 3.96
C HIS A 585 5.04 -12.71 5.34
N THR A 586 6.08 -12.04 5.85
CA THR A 586 6.71 -12.32 7.15
C THR A 586 7.08 -11.04 7.87
N ARG A 587 6.96 -11.01 9.20
CA ARG A 587 7.60 -10.00 10.06
C ARG A 587 9.02 -10.36 10.48
N GLY A 588 9.46 -11.57 10.11
CA GLY A 588 10.73 -12.13 10.51
C GLY A 588 11.75 -12.19 9.36
N ALA A 589 12.76 -13.02 9.57
CA ALA A 589 13.80 -13.28 8.57
C ALA A 589 13.65 -14.72 8.06
N LEU A 590 12.96 -14.91 6.93
CA LEU A 590 12.69 -16.23 6.33
C LEU A 590 13.56 -16.51 5.09
N GLY A 591 13.97 -15.46 4.37
CA GLY A 591 14.82 -15.53 3.18
C GLY A 591 16.18 -14.83 3.32
N GLU A 592 17.00 -14.89 2.26
CA GLU A 592 18.21 -14.07 2.16
C GLU A 592 17.80 -12.60 1.99
N GLY A 593 18.11 -11.77 2.99
CA GLY A 593 17.66 -10.37 3.07
C GLY A 593 17.37 -9.94 4.52
N GLY A 594 16.82 -10.87 5.32
CA GLY A 594 16.39 -10.58 6.70
C GLY A 594 15.14 -9.71 6.76
N ALA A 595 14.70 -9.37 7.97
CA ALA A 595 13.58 -8.46 8.20
C ALA A 595 13.97 -7.03 7.76
N LEU A 596 13.22 -6.44 6.83
CA LEU A 596 13.47 -5.12 6.26
C LEU A 596 12.51 -4.06 6.82
N GLY A 597 11.28 -4.46 7.18
CA GLY A 597 10.21 -3.56 7.65
C GLY A 597 9.24 -4.22 8.63
N ASP A 598 7.94 -3.88 8.52
CA ASP A 598 6.88 -4.54 9.29
C ASP A 598 6.62 -5.93 8.72
N ASN A 599 5.89 -6.05 7.61
CA ASN A 599 5.85 -7.28 6.84
C ASN A 599 6.69 -7.13 5.57
N ASP A 600 7.37 -8.19 5.18
CA ASP A 600 8.09 -8.31 3.90
C ASP A 600 7.45 -9.39 3.03
N VAL A 601 7.46 -9.19 1.71
CA VAL A 601 7.00 -10.21 0.75
C VAL A 601 7.96 -11.40 0.80
N VAL A 602 7.40 -12.60 0.99
CA VAL A 602 8.12 -13.87 0.91
C VAL A 602 7.67 -14.66 -0.30
N VAL A 603 8.65 -15.18 -1.02
CA VAL A 603 8.47 -16.11 -2.12
C VAL A 603 9.32 -17.34 -1.86
N ARG A 604 8.73 -18.53 -1.79
CA ARG A 604 9.45 -19.78 -1.49
C ARG A 604 9.04 -20.90 -2.42
N ALA A 605 9.99 -21.51 -3.11
CA ALA A 605 9.73 -22.73 -3.88
C ALA A 605 9.98 -23.99 -3.05
N LEU A 606 9.10 -24.98 -3.21
CA LEU A 606 9.25 -26.32 -2.69
C LEU A 606 9.06 -27.34 -3.81
N ASP A 607 9.80 -28.44 -3.77
CA ASP A 607 9.55 -29.56 -4.68
C ASP A 607 8.27 -30.34 -4.29
N ALA A 608 7.92 -31.35 -5.11
CA ALA A 608 6.74 -32.18 -4.86
C ALA A 608 6.80 -32.97 -3.53
N THR A 609 7.98 -33.16 -2.95
CA THR A 609 8.18 -33.85 -1.66
C THR A 609 8.10 -32.90 -0.46
N GLY A 610 8.00 -31.59 -0.72
CA GLY A 610 7.98 -30.54 0.29
C GLY A 610 9.36 -30.16 0.80
N GLU A 611 10.43 -30.44 0.04
CA GLU A 611 11.77 -29.91 0.31
C GLU A 611 11.88 -28.50 -0.29
N VAL A 612 12.45 -27.56 0.48
CA VAL A 612 12.64 -26.17 0.03
C VAL A 612 13.73 -26.12 -1.03
N LEU A 613 13.41 -25.54 -2.18
CA LEU A 613 14.36 -25.30 -3.27
C LEU A 613 15.08 -23.96 -3.08
N TRP A 614 14.35 -22.90 -2.77
CA TRP A 614 14.88 -21.56 -2.51
C TRP A 614 13.88 -20.67 -1.77
N THR A 615 14.35 -19.54 -1.24
CA THR A 615 13.51 -18.51 -0.62
C THR A 615 14.04 -17.12 -0.90
N THR A 616 13.13 -16.25 -1.32
CA THR A 616 13.37 -14.85 -1.66
C THR A 616 12.50 -14.00 -0.76
N GLN A 617 13.09 -12.97 -0.17
CA GLN A 617 12.39 -12.00 0.68
C GLN A 617 12.70 -10.60 0.13
N VAL A 618 11.67 -9.82 -0.15
CA VAL A 618 11.78 -8.45 -0.70
C VAL A 618 10.79 -7.54 0.02
N GLY A 619 11.15 -6.28 0.20
CA GLY A 619 10.33 -5.34 0.95
C GLY A 619 11.05 -4.02 1.14
N THR A 620 10.43 -3.15 1.93
CA THR A 620 10.87 -1.82 2.31
C THR A 620 10.93 -1.73 3.84
N ALA A 621 11.07 -0.52 4.39
CA ALA A 621 10.98 -0.31 5.83
C ALA A 621 9.53 -0.27 6.36
N THR A 622 8.53 -0.33 5.46
CA THR A 622 7.10 -0.25 5.80
C THR A 622 6.45 -1.63 5.66
N ASP A 623 5.13 -1.67 5.44
CA ASP A 623 4.37 -2.92 5.32
C ASP A 623 4.30 -3.34 3.84
N ASP A 624 4.79 -4.54 3.53
CA ASP A 624 4.88 -5.12 2.20
C ASP A 624 4.34 -6.55 2.22
N ARG A 625 3.21 -6.78 1.54
CA ARG A 625 2.47 -8.05 1.64
C ARG A 625 2.36 -8.77 0.31
N GLY A 626 2.87 -9.99 0.24
CA GLY A 626 2.59 -10.92 -0.86
C GLY A 626 1.16 -11.46 -0.76
N VAL A 627 0.41 -11.37 -1.85
CA VAL A 627 -1.02 -11.74 -1.90
C VAL A 627 -1.22 -12.96 -2.78
N THR A 628 -0.76 -12.93 -4.02
CA THR A 628 -0.95 -14.02 -4.99
C THR A 628 0.17 -14.04 -6.02
N GLY A 629 0.14 -14.99 -6.96
CA GLY A 629 1.09 -15.03 -8.06
C GLY A 629 0.50 -15.61 -9.34
N VAL A 630 1.17 -15.33 -10.46
CA VAL A 630 0.80 -15.83 -11.79
C VAL A 630 2.00 -16.55 -12.39
N LEU A 631 1.80 -17.79 -12.85
CA LEU A 631 2.82 -18.54 -13.57
C LEU A 631 3.03 -17.91 -14.96
N GLY A 632 4.27 -17.59 -15.28
CA GLY A 632 4.69 -17.13 -16.62
C GLY A 632 5.40 -18.21 -17.42
N ALA A 633 6.01 -17.78 -18.52
CA ALA A 633 6.91 -18.62 -19.30
C ALA A 633 8.14 -19.02 -18.46
N ASP A 634 8.76 -20.15 -18.82
CA ASP A 634 9.99 -20.66 -18.18
C ASP A 634 9.89 -20.90 -16.66
N ASP A 635 8.68 -21.16 -16.13
CA ASP A 635 8.39 -21.36 -14.70
C ASP A 635 8.75 -20.15 -13.79
N ALA A 636 8.90 -18.97 -14.39
CA ALA A 636 8.92 -17.70 -13.66
C ALA A 636 7.54 -17.41 -13.06
N VAL A 637 7.52 -16.67 -11.95
CA VAL A 637 6.29 -16.30 -11.25
C VAL A 637 6.23 -14.79 -11.12
N LEU A 638 5.17 -14.16 -11.62
CA LEU A 638 4.85 -12.79 -11.26
C LEU A 638 4.18 -12.80 -9.89
N VAL A 639 4.87 -12.28 -8.89
CA VAL A 639 4.32 -12.08 -7.55
C VAL A 639 3.52 -10.79 -7.55
N VAL A 640 2.34 -10.82 -6.95
CA VAL A 640 1.42 -9.69 -6.84
C VAL A 640 1.15 -9.44 -5.36
N GLY A 641 1.25 -8.19 -4.93
CA GLY A 641 1.13 -7.80 -3.53
C GLY A 641 0.69 -6.35 -3.36
N THR A 642 0.77 -5.89 -2.12
CA THR A 642 0.54 -4.49 -1.73
C THR A 642 1.74 -3.94 -0.98
N THR A 643 2.05 -2.66 -1.14
CA THR A 643 3.17 -1.98 -0.47
C THR A 643 2.76 -0.59 0.01
N TYR A 644 3.27 -0.19 1.19
CA TYR A 644 3.17 1.17 1.74
C TYR A 644 4.43 1.99 1.42
N GLY A 645 5.43 1.35 0.82
CA GLY A 645 6.75 1.90 0.58
C GLY A 645 7.00 2.11 -0.90
N ALA A 646 8.26 2.42 -1.22
CA ALA A 646 8.76 2.54 -2.57
C ALA A 646 9.61 1.30 -2.92
N MET A 647 8.95 0.19 -3.28
CA MET A 647 9.62 -0.96 -3.90
C MET A 647 10.05 -0.67 -5.34
N GLY A 648 9.29 0.19 -6.02
CA GLY A 648 9.56 0.81 -7.32
C GLY A 648 9.26 2.30 -7.24
N SER A 649 8.58 2.86 -8.24
CA SER A 649 8.08 4.25 -8.19
C SER A 649 6.75 4.30 -7.45
N ALA A 650 6.74 4.80 -6.22
CA ALA A 650 5.52 4.92 -5.41
C ALA A 650 4.46 5.80 -6.09
N VAL A 651 3.21 5.36 -6.06
CA VAL A 651 2.07 5.99 -6.76
C VAL A 651 1.10 6.62 -5.77
N GLY A 652 0.73 5.91 -4.70
CA GLY A 652 -0.26 6.29 -3.70
C GLY A 652 0.16 5.95 -2.26
N GLY A 653 -0.83 5.83 -1.37
CA GLY A 653 -0.60 5.48 0.03
C GLY A 653 -0.42 3.97 0.24
N VAL A 654 -1.17 3.17 -0.50
CA VAL A 654 -0.98 1.72 -0.61
C VAL A 654 -1.09 1.35 -2.08
N ASP A 655 -0.02 0.83 -2.64
CA ASP A 655 0.07 0.50 -4.06
C ASP A 655 -0.02 -0.99 -4.30
N VAL A 656 -0.58 -1.37 -5.45
CA VAL A 656 -0.39 -2.71 -5.98
C VAL A 656 1.05 -2.82 -6.48
N VAL A 657 1.80 -3.78 -5.94
CA VAL A 657 3.15 -4.09 -6.38
C VAL A 657 3.18 -5.41 -7.13
N THR A 658 3.97 -5.45 -8.20
CA THR A 658 4.28 -6.66 -8.95
C THR A 658 5.79 -6.89 -8.97
N VAL A 659 6.22 -8.11 -8.67
CA VAL A 659 7.63 -8.51 -8.64
C VAL A 659 7.78 -9.81 -9.44
N PRO A 660 8.42 -9.80 -10.62
CA PRO A 660 8.67 -11.03 -11.33
C PRO A 660 9.82 -11.78 -10.66
N VAL A 661 9.68 -13.09 -10.46
CA VAL A 661 10.66 -13.96 -9.82
C VAL A 661 11.01 -15.10 -10.75
N ALA A 662 12.29 -15.26 -11.05
CA ALA A 662 12.78 -16.30 -11.95
C ALA A 662 12.59 -17.72 -11.37
N ALA A 663 12.75 -18.74 -12.23
CA ALA A 663 12.65 -20.14 -11.84
C ALA A 663 13.56 -20.51 -10.65
N ASP A 664 14.75 -19.90 -10.59
CA ASP A 664 15.77 -20.10 -9.56
C ASP A 664 15.59 -19.24 -8.30
N GLY A 665 14.54 -18.41 -8.24
CA GLY A 665 14.24 -17.54 -7.11
C GLY A 665 14.77 -16.12 -7.25
N THR A 666 15.52 -15.79 -8.29
CA THR A 666 16.05 -14.43 -8.48
C THR A 666 14.90 -13.42 -8.69
N PRO A 667 14.74 -12.40 -7.82
CA PRO A 667 13.74 -11.36 -8.03
C PRO A 667 14.20 -10.38 -9.11
N GLY A 668 13.26 -9.95 -9.95
CA GLY A 668 13.41 -8.84 -10.88
C GLY A 668 13.02 -7.50 -10.28
N GLU A 669 12.91 -6.49 -11.14
CA GLU A 669 12.53 -5.13 -10.73
C GLU A 669 11.04 -5.07 -10.35
N ALA A 670 10.73 -4.46 -9.21
CA ALA A 670 9.37 -4.28 -8.76
C ALA A 670 8.70 -3.12 -9.51
N THR A 671 7.45 -3.31 -9.92
CA THR A 671 6.61 -2.24 -10.49
C THR A 671 5.45 -1.96 -9.55
N GLN A 672 5.23 -0.69 -9.25
CA GLN A 672 4.07 -0.21 -8.50
C GLN A 672 3.04 0.40 -9.46
N THR A 673 1.78 0.07 -9.25
CA THR A 673 0.63 0.57 -10.02
C THR A 673 -0.52 0.87 -9.08
N GLY A 674 -1.29 1.89 -9.36
CA GLY A 674 -2.36 2.31 -8.47
C GLY A 674 -2.89 3.69 -8.81
N SER A 675 -3.79 4.12 -7.96
CA SER A 675 -4.22 5.50 -7.79
C SER A 675 -3.37 6.18 -6.71
N ARG A 676 -3.78 7.36 -6.25
CA ARG A 676 -3.17 8.00 -5.08
C ARG A 676 -3.65 7.46 -3.74
N GLU A 677 -4.78 6.78 -3.77
CA GLU A 677 -5.41 6.32 -2.56
C GLU A 677 -4.85 4.95 -2.21
N ARG A 678 -5.70 4.09 -1.67
CA ARG A 678 -5.37 2.72 -1.37
C ARG A 678 -5.80 1.84 -2.54
N ASP A 679 -4.91 0.98 -2.99
CA ASP A 679 -5.14 0.04 -4.07
C ASP A 679 -4.73 -1.38 -3.67
N GLY A 680 -5.58 -2.36 -4.01
CA GLY A 680 -5.37 -3.78 -3.71
C GLY A 680 -5.63 -4.19 -2.25
N ALA A 681 -5.93 -3.27 -1.35
CA ALA A 681 -6.28 -3.54 0.05
C ALA A 681 -7.54 -2.78 0.46
N ASP A 682 -8.24 -3.27 1.50
CA ASP A 682 -9.33 -2.53 2.14
C ASP A 682 -8.85 -1.63 3.28
N GLU A 683 -9.77 -0.90 3.93
CA GLU A 683 -9.44 0.07 4.97
C GLU A 683 -8.81 -0.53 6.24
N TRP A 684 -8.75 -1.86 6.35
CA TRP A 684 -8.11 -2.61 7.44
C TRP A 684 -6.79 -3.24 7.03
N ASP A 685 -6.28 -2.88 5.84
CA ASP A 685 -5.05 -3.41 5.27
C ASP A 685 -5.17 -4.89 4.86
N ASP A 686 -6.38 -5.44 4.85
CA ASP A 686 -6.62 -6.79 4.34
C ASP A 686 -6.62 -6.75 2.81
N ALA A 687 -5.76 -7.59 2.22
CA ALA A 687 -5.64 -7.68 0.78
C ALA A 687 -6.96 -8.12 0.14
N ASN A 688 -7.38 -7.36 -0.87
CA ASN A 688 -8.54 -7.67 -1.70
C ASN A 688 -8.11 -7.53 -3.16
N LEU A 689 -7.23 -8.44 -3.57
CA LEU A 689 -6.49 -8.41 -4.81
C LEU A 689 -6.34 -9.84 -5.35
N PHE A 690 -6.71 -10.04 -6.61
CA PHE A 690 -6.70 -11.32 -7.29
C PHE A 690 -5.98 -11.17 -8.62
N ALA A 691 -5.34 -12.25 -9.07
CA ALA A 691 -4.61 -12.27 -10.31
C ALA A 691 -4.90 -13.56 -11.10
N ALA A 692 -4.88 -13.45 -12.42
CA ALA A 692 -4.95 -14.58 -13.33
C ALA A 692 -3.99 -14.41 -14.51
N PRO A 693 -3.50 -15.53 -15.10
CA PRO A 693 -2.72 -15.46 -16.33
C PRO A 693 -3.56 -14.87 -17.47
N ALA A 694 -2.90 -14.09 -18.32
CA ALA A 694 -3.53 -13.41 -19.45
C ALA A 694 -2.66 -13.53 -20.71
N PRO A 695 -3.20 -13.94 -21.87
CA PRO A 695 -2.47 -13.81 -23.14
C PRO A 695 -2.20 -12.33 -23.40
N ALA A 696 -0.99 -11.92 -23.81
CA ALA A 696 -0.76 -10.50 -24.10
C ALA A 696 -1.63 -10.04 -25.28
N ALA A 697 -2.05 -8.77 -25.26
CA ALA A 697 -2.95 -8.19 -26.26
C ALA A 697 -2.38 -8.22 -27.70
N ASP A 698 -1.08 -8.40 -27.85
CA ASP A 698 -0.36 -8.52 -29.13
C ASP A 698 0.05 -9.96 -29.47
N GLY A 699 -0.47 -10.96 -28.74
CA GLY A 699 -0.22 -12.38 -28.97
C GLY A 699 1.10 -12.89 -28.39
N ARG A 700 1.83 -12.09 -27.60
CA ARG A 700 2.97 -12.57 -26.81
C ARG A 700 2.50 -13.26 -25.51
N GLU A 701 3.33 -14.14 -24.96
CA GLU A 701 3.17 -14.64 -23.58
C GLU A 701 3.76 -13.60 -22.62
N GLY A 702 3.13 -13.35 -21.45
CA GLY A 702 3.65 -12.42 -20.43
C GLY A 702 2.71 -11.28 -20.01
N ALA A 703 1.44 -11.54 -19.70
CA ALA A 703 0.59 -10.56 -19.02
C ALA A 703 -0.20 -11.21 -17.87
N ALA A 704 -0.57 -10.41 -16.88
CA ALA A 704 -1.48 -10.78 -15.81
C ALA A 704 -2.73 -9.91 -15.86
N LEU A 705 -3.89 -10.54 -15.63
CA LEU A 705 -5.11 -9.81 -15.28
C LEU A 705 -5.09 -9.63 -13.77
N LEU A 706 -5.28 -8.39 -13.32
CA LEU A 706 -5.43 -8.06 -11.92
C LEU A 706 -6.86 -7.55 -11.69
N THR A 707 -7.46 -7.92 -10.58
CA THR A 707 -8.64 -7.24 -10.06
C THR A 707 -8.50 -7.04 -8.56
N GLY A 708 -8.91 -5.89 -8.07
CA GLY A 708 -8.84 -5.59 -6.65
C GLY A 708 -9.64 -4.35 -6.29
N LEU A 709 -9.59 -3.99 -5.02
CA LEU A 709 -10.15 -2.72 -4.56
C LEU A 709 -9.31 -1.53 -4.98
N THR A 710 -9.96 -0.42 -5.27
CA THR A 710 -9.35 0.90 -5.38
C THR A 710 -10.22 1.93 -4.69
N TYR A 711 -9.59 2.79 -3.89
CA TYR A 711 -10.24 3.98 -3.31
C TYR A 711 -10.02 5.20 -4.20
N GLY A 712 -9.34 5.05 -5.34
CA GLY A 712 -9.04 6.11 -6.31
C GLY A 712 -9.43 5.73 -7.74
N ALA A 713 -9.24 6.66 -8.68
CA ALA A 713 -9.79 6.53 -10.03
C ALA A 713 -8.71 6.19 -11.07
N PRO A 714 -8.94 5.19 -11.93
CA PRO A 714 -8.21 5.01 -13.19
C PRO A 714 -8.31 6.18 -14.16
N ALA A 715 -7.36 6.22 -15.09
CA ALA A 715 -7.25 7.29 -16.08
C ALA A 715 -8.57 7.55 -16.82
N GLY A 716 -9.09 8.79 -16.73
CA GLY A 716 -10.31 9.19 -17.43
C GLY A 716 -11.60 8.62 -16.85
N THR A 717 -11.56 8.06 -15.63
CA THR A 717 -12.73 7.59 -14.89
C THR A 717 -12.96 8.44 -13.63
N ALA A 718 -14.12 8.28 -13.00
CA ALA A 718 -14.41 8.82 -11.69
C ALA A 718 -14.84 7.67 -10.79
N ASN A 719 -14.48 7.74 -9.52
CA ASN A 719 -14.92 6.74 -8.56
C ASN A 719 -16.43 6.73 -8.44
N ALA A 720 -17.00 5.54 -8.49
CA ALA A 720 -18.42 5.36 -8.25
C ALA A 720 -18.72 5.47 -6.75
N GLY A 721 -17.89 4.86 -5.90
CA GLY A 721 -18.05 4.79 -4.45
C GLY A 721 -16.80 5.14 -3.66
N ALA A 722 -16.79 4.77 -2.37
CA ALA A 722 -15.61 4.90 -1.52
C ALA A 722 -14.57 3.80 -1.81
N ALA A 723 -15.03 2.60 -2.20
CA ALA A 723 -14.19 1.48 -2.59
C ALA A 723 -14.79 0.83 -3.86
N ASP A 724 -14.11 0.96 -4.98
CA ASP A 724 -14.52 0.42 -6.28
C ASP A 724 -13.67 -0.81 -6.64
N VAL A 725 -14.16 -1.65 -7.56
CA VAL A 725 -13.38 -2.78 -8.09
C VAL A 725 -12.74 -2.40 -9.41
N PHE A 726 -11.40 -2.44 -9.46
CA PHE A 726 -10.67 -2.25 -10.72
C PHE A 726 -10.41 -3.58 -11.42
N VAL A 727 -10.23 -3.52 -12.74
CA VAL A 727 -9.64 -4.59 -13.54
C VAL A 727 -8.56 -3.99 -14.41
N ALA A 728 -7.34 -4.48 -14.22
CA ALA A 728 -6.15 -4.03 -14.94
C ALA A 728 -5.50 -5.20 -15.67
N ARG A 729 -4.80 -4.87 -16.75
CA ARG A 729 -3.95 -5.80 -17.47
C ARG A 729 -2.51 -5.33 -17.34
N VAL A 730 -1.70 -6.09 -16.64
CA VAL A 730 -0.30 -5.75 -16.38
C VAL A 730 0.59 -6.59 -17.31
N PRO A 731 1.26 -5.97 -18.29
CA PRO A 731 2.30 -6.66 -19.05
C PRO A 731 3.49 -6.92 -18.14
N TRP A 732 4.11 -8.09 -18.28
CA TRP A 732 5.34 -8.41 -17.58
C TRP A 732 6.20 -9.34 -18.43
N ASP A 733 7.47 -9.02 -18.54
CA ASP A 733 8.42 -9.92 -19.18
C ASP A 733 8.91 -10.93 -18.13
N ALA A 734 8.98 -12.21 -18.50
CA ALA A 734 9.62 -13.20 -17.65
C ALA A 734 11.04 -12.74 -17.34
N VAL A 735 11.45 -12.82 -16.07
CA VAL A 735 12.86 -12.62 -15.71
C VAL A 735 13.62 -13.76 -16.36
N VAL A 736 14.21 -13.48 -17.52
CA VAL A 736 15.22 -14.36 -18.10
C VAL A 736 16.37 -14.31 -17.10
N PRO A 737 16.74 -15.43 -16.45
CA PRO A 737 18.00 -15.48 -15.75
C PRO A 737 19.05 -15.15 -16.81
N GLY A 738 19.55 -13.92 -16.82
CA GLY A 738 20.82 -13.64 -17.48
C GLY A 738 21.80 -14.70 -16.98
N PRO A 739 22.72 -15.21 -17.80
CA PRO A 739 23.70 -16.19 -17.33
C PRO A 739 24.26 -15.65 -16.02
N SER A 740 24.04 -16.37 -14.93
CA SER A 740 24.41 -15.96 -13.59
C SER A 740 25.93 -15.87 -13.53
N GLY A 741 26.41 -14.69 -13.90
CA GLY A 741 27.73 -14.17 -13.67
C GLY A 741 27.52 -12.81 -13.01
N PRO A 742 28.38 -12.44 -12.05
CA PRO A 742 28.37 -11.07 -11.56
C PRO A 742 28.63 -10.20 -12.81
N GLY A 743 27.84 -9.13 -12.99
CA GLY A 743 27.80 -8.35 -14.25
C GLY A 743 29.18 -8.07 -14.84
N GLU A 744 29.27 -7.78 -16.14
CA GLU A 744 30.56 -7.58 -16.82
C GLU A 744 31.45 -6.62 -15.99
N PRO A 745 32.72 -6.97 -15.70
CA PRO A 745 33.59 -6.07 -14.95
C PRO A 745 33.72 -4.75 -15.70
N PRO A 746 34.06 -3.64 -15.01
CA PRO A 746 34.21 -2.33 -15.62
C PRO A 746 35.54 -2.27 -16.38
N LEU A 747 35.69 -3.15 -17.37
CA LEU A 747 36.92 -3.41 -18.11
C LEU A 747 36.58 -3.65 -19.58
N THR A 748 37.30 -3.00 -20.49
CA THR A 748 37.42 -3.46 -21.88
C THR A 748 38.64 -4.35 -22.02
N VAL A 749 38.44 -5.63 -22.34
CA VAL A 749 39.51 -6.65 -22.32
C VAL A 749 39.83 -7.13 -23.74
N THR A 750 41.12 -7.35 -24.01
CA THR A 750 41.61 -7.97 -25.25
C THR A 750 42.72 -8.95 -24.92
N ALA A 751 42.74 -10.08 -25.65
CA ALA A 751 43.84 -11.03 -25.59
C ALA A 751 44.34 -11.35 -27.01
N GLU A 752 45.65 -11.43 -27.16
CA GLU A 752 46.29 -11.74 -28.44
C GLU A 752 47.54 -12.61 -28.22
N THR A 753 47.79 -13.53 -29.14
CA THR A 753 49.02 -14.30 -29.15
C THR A 753 50.10 -13.59 -29.97
N ARG A 754 51.36 -13.71 -29.55
CA ARG A 754 52.51 -13.10 -30.27
C ARG A 754 53.82 -13.85 -30.08
N CYS A 755 54.71 -13.65 -31.05
CA CYS A 755 56.06 -14.21 -31.05
C CYS A 755 57.10 -13.19 -30.60
N LEU A 756 57.90 -13.56 -29.60
CA LEU A 756 59.04 -12.78 -29.14
C LEU A 756 60.26 -13.71 -29.03
N ALA A 757 61.28 -13.45 -29.86
CA ALA A 757 62.52 -14.21 -29.91
C ALA A 757 62.33 -15.74 -30.03
N GLY A 758 61.38 -16.18 -30.88
CA GLY A 758 61.09 -17.60 -31.14
C GLY A 758 60.22 -18.29 -30.08
N ASN A 759 59.70 -17.56 -29.10
CA ASN A 759 58.77 -18.09 -28.09
C ASN A 759 57.39 -17.44 -28.22
N ALA A 760 56.34 -18.23 -28.01
CA ALA A 760 54.96 -17.78 -27.96
C ALA A 760 54.62 -17.13 -26.61
N TYR A 761 53.82 -16.07 -26.67
CA TYR A 761 53.27 -15.35 -25.52
C TYR A 761 51.79 -15.08 -25.73
N VAL A 762 51.02 -15.11 -24.65
CA VAL A 762 49.64 -14.58 -24.61
C VAL A 762 49.69 -13.20 -23.96
N ALA A 763 49.34 -12.16 -24.71
CA ALA A 763 49.17 -10.81 -24.20
C ALA A 763 47.72 -10.62 -23.73
N VAL A 764 47.54 -10.07 -22.54
CA VAL A 764 46.22 -9.65 -22.06
C VAL A 764 46.31 -8.18 -21.70
N ARG A 765 45.35 -7.39 -22.20
CA ARG A 765 45.16 -5.98 -21.86
C ARG A 765 43.73 -5.79 -21.37
N ALA A 766 43.58 -5.17 -20.21
CA ALA A 766 42.28 -4.77 -19.66
C ALA A 766 42.31 -3.27 -19.35
N THR A 767 41.42 -2.49 -19.95
CA THR A 767 41.30 -1.04 -19.76
C THR A 767 40.14 -0.74 -18.82
N SER A 768 40.38 0.00 -17.73
CA SER A 768 39.33 0.36 -16.78
C SER A 768 38.31 1.31 -17.40
N THR A 769 37.03 0.96 -17.28
CA THR A 769 35.87 1.82 -17.57
C THR A 769 35.19 2.31 -16.30
N ALA A 770 35.76 2.05 -15.11
CA ALA A 770 35.25 2.52 -13.83
C ALA A 770 35.54 4.01 -13.62
N ASP A 771 34.71 4.69 -12.82
CA ASP A 771 34.88 6.10 -12.47
C ASP A 771 35.93 6.32 -11.36
N ALA A 772 36.41 5.25 -10.73
CA ALA A 772 37.46 5.26 -9.71
C ALA A 772 38.57 4.23 -10.02
N PRO A 773 39.77 4.35 -9.41
CA PRO A 773 40.84 3.38 -9.59
C PRO A 773 40.47 1.98 -9.05
N VAL A 774 40.70 0.94 -9.85
CA VAL A 774 40.35 -0.46 -9.51
C VAL A 774 41.56 -1.39 -9.59
N ASP A 775 41.55 -2.46 -8.78
CA ASP A 775 42.53 -3.54 -8.89
C ASP A 775 42.08 -4.52 -9.98
N VAL A 776 43.00 -4.88 -10.88
CA VAL A 776 42.74 -5.75 -12.03
C VAL A 776 43.63 -6.99 -12.00
N GLU A 777 43.03 -8.17 -11.93
CA GLU A 777 43.71 -9.46 -12.09
C GLU A 777 43.60 -9.95 -13.53
N LEU A 778 44.73 -10.22 -14.19
CA LEU A 778 44.80 -10.84 -15.52
C LEU A 778 45.23 -12.30 -15.39
N ALA A 779 44.57 -13.22 -16.09
CA ALA A 779 44.89 -14.64 -16.00
C ALA A 779 44.83 -15.35 -17.37
N THR A 780 45.71 -16.34 -17.53
CA THR A 780 45.77 -17.29 -18.66
C THR A 780 46.18 -18.66 -18.12
N PRO A 781 46.09 -19.75 -18.91
CA PRO A 781 46.66 -21.05 -18.53
C PRO A 781 48.17 -21.01 -18.20
N TYR A 782 48.87 -19.94 -18.61
CA TYR A 782 50.31 -19.79 -18.46
C TYR A 782 50.72 -18.89 -17.28
N GLY A 783 49.75 -18.33 -16.54
CA GLY A 783 49.98 -17.58 -15.31
C GLY A 783 48.94 -16.50 -15.04
N THR A 784 49.05 -15.87 -13.87
CA THR A 784 48.19 -14.75 -13.42
C THR A 784 49.02 -13.54 -13.00
N ARG A 785 48.42 -12.35 -13.05
CA ARG A 785 49.05 -11.08 -12.66
C ARG A 785 48.02 -10.07 -12.16
N VAL A 786 48.19 -9.59 -10.93
CA VAL A 786 47.40 -8.48 -10.37
C VAL A 786 48.11 -7.14 -10.61
N VAL A 787 47.35 -6.13 -11.05
CA VAL A 787 47.76 -4.73 -11.20
C VAL A 787 46.84 -3.89 -10.33
N THR A 788 47.38 -3.28 -9.29
CA THR A 788 46.59 -2.52 -8.31
C THR A 788 46.43 -1.05 -8.72
N GLY A 789 45.27 -0.46 -8.44
CA GLY A 789 45.00 0.98 -8.61
C GLY A 789 45.03 1.46 -10.07
N VAL A 790 44.44 0.70 -10.99
CA VAL A 790 44.29 1.07 -12.40
C VAL A 790 43.29 2.22 -12.52
N ALA A 791 43.78 3.42 -12.82
CA ALA A 791 42.96 4.62 -12.94
C ALA A 791 41.91 4.52 -14.08
N PRO A 792 40.81 5.29 -14.04
CA PRO A 792 39.83 5.38 -15.12
C PRO A 792 40.49 5.62 -16.48
N GLY A 793 40.16 4.78 -17.48
CA GLY A 793 40.73 4.84 -18.83
C GLY A 793 42.17 4.31 -18.98
N ALA A 794 42.84 3.90 -17.91
CA ALA A 794 44.17 3.27 -17.95
C ALA A 794 44.06 1.75 -18.12
N SER A 795 45.14 1.11 -18.62
CA SER A 795 45.16 -0.33 -18.85
C SER A 795 46.11 -1.10 -17.92
N ALA A 796 45.62 -2.20 -17.36
CA ALA A 796 46.44 -3.31 -16.89
C ALA A 796 46.92 -4.13 -18.09
N TYR A 797 48.17 -4.58 -18.05
CA TYR A 797 48.76 -5.33 -19.16
C TYR A 797 49.78 -6.37 -18.69
N GLN A 798 49.68 -7.58 -19.23
CA GLN A 798 50.67 -8.63 -19.02
C GLN A 798 50.87 -9.50 -20.27
N ALA A 799 52.13 -9.87 -20.52
CA ALA A 799 52.49 -10.89 -21.51
C ALA A 799 52.90 -12.17 -20.77
N PHE A 800 52.15 -13.25 -20.93
CA PHE A 800 52.43 -14.53 -20.28
C PHE A 800 53.28 -15.42 -21.19
N PRO A 801 54.49 -15.83 -20.79
CA PRO A 801 55.34 -16.70 -21.59
C PRO A 801 54.78 -18.12 -21.61
N VAL A 802 54.51 -18.66 -22.81
CA VAL A 802 54.01 -20.04 -23.00
C VAL A 802 55.14 -21.06 -22.78
N ARG A 803 56.41 -20.64 -22.92
CA ARG A 803 57.61 -21.49 -22.86
C ARG A 803 57.63 -22.60 -23.93
N ALA A 804 56.96 -22.36 -25.04
CA ALA A 804 57.00 -23.17 -26.25
C ALA A 804 56.98 -22.26 -27.49
N ALA A 805 57.32 -22.82 -28.65
CA ALA A 805 57.20 -22.13 -29.93
C ALA A 805 55.74 -22.08 -30.42
N GLU A 806 54.84 -22.89 -29.86
CA GLU A 806 53.43 -22.96 -30.26
C GLU A 806 52.51 -22.74 -29.07
N VAL A 807 51.38 -22.09 -29.31
CA VAL A 807 50.29 -21.88 -28.36
C VAL A 807 48.96 -22.20 -29.06
N PRO A 808 48.11 -23.10 -28.51
CA PRO A 808 46.78 -23.35 -29.06
C PRO A 808 45.84 -22.16 -28.79
N ALA A 809 44.72 -22.08 -29.51
CA ALA A 809 43.67 -21.13 -29.19
C ALA A 809 43.10 -21.43 -27.80
N GLY A 810 42.72 -20.40 -27.07
CA GLY A 810 42.23 -20.53 -25.70
C GLY A 810 41.64 -19.22 -25.19
N GLU A 811 41.45 -19.14 -23.88
CA GLU A 811 40.81 -17.99 -23.23
C GLU A 811 41.74 -17.36 -22.20
N ALA A 812 41.62 -16.04 -22.09
CA ALA A 812 42.22 -15.24 -21.03
C ALA A 812 41.10 -14.57 -20.23
N THR A 813 41.34 -14.31 -18.95
CA THR A 813 40.38 -13.63 -18.08
C THR A 813 40.96 -12.35 -17.50
N ALA A 814 40.08 -11.39 -17.23
CA ALA A 814 40.41 -10.21 -16.45
C ALA A 814 39.32 -9.96 -15.38
N THR A 815 39.73 -9.78 -14.13
CA THR A 815 38.83 -9.63 -12.99
C THR A 815 39.05 -8.29 -12.30
N ALA A 816 37.97 -7.56 -12.01
CA ALA A 816 37.98 -6.34 -11.20
C ALA A 816 36.70 -6.29 -10.34
N GLU A 817 36.82 -5.84 -9.08
CA GLU A 817 35.68 -5.73 -8.15
C GLU A 817 34.86 -7.02 -8.01
N GLY A 818 35.53 -8.19 -8.03
CA GLY A 818 34.87 -9.50 -7.93
C GLY A 818 34.16 -9.98 -9.20
N ARG A 819 34.21 -9.20 -10.30
CA ARG A 819 33.59 -9.47 -11.60
C ARG A 819 34.63 -9.89 -12.64
N THR A 820 34.33 -10.85 -13.53
CA THR A 820 35.32 -11.42 -14.47
C THR A 820 34.85 -11.38 -15.92
N ALA A 821 35.70 -10.87 -16.81
CA ALA A 821 35.51 -10.90 -18.26
C ALA A 821 36.41 -12.00 -18.87
N VAL A 822 35.87 -12.73 -19.84
CA VAL A 822 36.57 -13.82 -20.55
C VAL A 822 36.70 -13.43 -22.02
N VAL A 823 37.91 -13.47 -22.56
CA VAL A 823 38.18 -13.16 -23.97
C VAL A 823 39.00 -14.25 -24.65
N PRO A 824 38.64 -14.65 -25.88
CA PRO A 824 39.41 -15.64 -26.62
C PRO A 824 40.72 -15.05 -27.17
N TYR A 825 41.72 -15.90 -27.38
CA TYR A 825 42.91 -15.62 -28.19
C TYR A 825 43.17 -16.77 -29.17
N ASP A 826 43.69 -16.43 -30.35
CA ASP A 826 43.93 -17.40 -31.42
C ASP A 826 45.20 -18.23 -31.22
N ALA A 827 45.23 -19.40 -31.84
CA ALA A 827 46.42 -20.23 -31.90
C ALA A 827 47.56 -19.54 -32.66
N LEU A 828 48.80 -19.75 -32.24
CA LEU A 828 49.98 -19.18 -32.89
C LEU A 828 51.19 -20.13 -32.84
N ALA A 829 51.94 -20.19 -33.95
CA ALA A 829 53.22 -20.87 -34.04
C ALA A 829 54.34 -19.89 -34.41
N CYS A 830 55.41 -19.88 -33.63
CA CYS A 830 56.52 -18.96 -33.69
C CYS A 830 57.74 -19.58 -34.35
N GLY A 831 57.61 -19.88 -35.65
CA GLY A 831 58.70 -20.32 -36.52
C GLY A 831 58.93 -21.82 -36.55
#